data_AF-A0A957N7C4-F1
#
_entry.id   AF-A0A957N7C4-F1
#
_cell.length_a   1.000
_cell.length_b   1.000
_cell.length_c   1.000
_cell.angle_alpha   90.00
_cell.angle_beta   90.00
_cell.angle_gamma   90.00
#
_symmetry.space_group_name_H-M   'P 1'
#
loop_
_entity.id
_entity.type
_entity.pdbx_description
1 polymer ?
#
loop_
_entity_poly.entity_id
_entity_poly.type
_entity_poly.pdbx_seq_one_letter_code
_entity_poly.pdbx_strand_id
1 'polypeptide(L)'
;VLTSIDDGHTNVNIFIGIVQVSPDLREFAEKGSLLGEQTVLLRTSLSNSLGRLSMALGAYNGETVRVGPPTYRRQSQTVQNIALIHAPPKHHDVIEIAGTPTAVDINVTDRCIPPTGPPCTYTKYETEQKTTTSMSLTTSRDWSVSADAELKIPHLKVSMAATYGESFEKTTTSFKSVAFGQDVEADTDDVIVRLQQDLDIWEYPVYADGSDVIEGYILVVWPVKADPLCTGECPAALTTRIDAMDSQSVYAPNHEFGNVLSYSPLPPDNIKSTIKSDYVDNLGTNYTETWLKWSDVEESEEKQSSKLDLNASLTVSGWGQSLTTSGSYSEGDVSVNKVGFESSTEIHIYFFSIEQQYSYSVRPFIYWAEPDGSLVVDYSVTLPSDPNRWWVQTYNKPDPTFNLPWKDGKLGDYYRQFTREITLTPLQAAPGEDVVVAAKVRNYSPVGVFNVPVHFYLGDPQAGGTKIGEATVASILPMGHSTVSTSFNTAGHADGETLKVYAVIDPENTIAEMHEEYNTGFAVLPIKADVAQTSGSRTLSLHAEDIVVDPAAPAPTGTVNVTATVHATNGTFTFVGVDFWDGMPLRGGRLIGSRVIPVIAGEQGETVTVQWSTEDARGVHEIWVTLLYNPDDQIVSDNYAYKPVEFAPYHIYMPAVLGQ
;
A
#
# COMPACT_ATOMS: atom_id res chain seq x y z
N VAL A 1 18.24 -19.33 -47.77
CA VAL A 1 18.60 -20.12 -48.97
C VAL A 1 17.96 -19.43 -50.16
N LEU A 2 18.74 -18.98 -51.15
CA LEU A 2 18.25 -18.26 -52.32
C LEU A 2 18.00 -19.25 -53.47
N THR A 3 16.81 -19.20 -54.05
CA THR A 3 16.52 -19.68 -55.40
C THR A 3 15.93 -18.53 -56.19
N SER A 4 16.52 -18.25 -57.37
CA SER A 4 16.18 -17.12 -58.24
C SER A 4 14.83 -17.28 -58.93
N ILE A 5 14.06 -16.20 -59.00
CA ILE A 5 13.05 -15.97 -60.04
C ILE A 5 13.23 -14.53 -60.53
N ASP A 6 13.20 -14.39 -61.85
CA ASP A 6 13.50 -13.18 -62.63
C ASP A 6 12.26 -12.27 -62.84
N ASP A 7 12.58 -11.04 -63.21
CA ASP A 7 11.77 -10.01 -63.89
C ASP A 7 10.68 -9.20 -63.14
N GLY A 8 10.95 -7.89 -62.99
CA GLY A 8 9.93 -6.86 -62.82
C GLY A 8 10.37 -5.65 -61.99
N HIS A 9 10.68 -4.54 -62.66
CA HIS A 9 11.09 -3.27 -62.06
C HIS A 9 10.13 -2.69 -61.01
N THR A 10 10.65 -2.31 -59.84
CA THR A 10 10.09 -1.23 -59.00
C THR A 10 11.21 -0.58 -58.16
N ASN A 11 11.36 0.74 -58.25
CA ASN A 11 12.21 1.50 -57.31
C ASN A 11 11.48 1.56 -55.96
N VAL A 12 12.17 1.22 -54.87
CA VAL A 12 11.60 1.28 -53.51
C VAL A 12 12.59 2.00 -52.59
N ASN A 13 12.12 3.09 -51.98
CA ASN A 13 12.75 3.79 -50.85
C ASN A 13 12.35 3.10 -49.54
N ILE A 14 13.25 3.05 -48.55
CA ILE A 14 13.01 2.37 -47.28
C ILE A 14 12.94 3.38 -46.14
N PHE A 15 11.93 3.22 -45.28
CA PHE A 15 11.84 3.81 -43.96
C PHE A 15 11.89 2.69 -42.90
N ILE A 16 12.71 2.88 -41.87
CA ILE A 16 12.70 2.02 -40.68
C ILE A 16 11.90 2.77 -39.62
N GLY A 17 10.69 2.30 -39.35
CA GLY A 17 9.95 2.72 -38.16
C GLY A 17 10.49 1.95 -36.96
N ILE A 18 11.54 2.46 -36.32
CA ILE A 18 11.90 2.03 -34.97
C ILE A 18 10.96 2.80 -34.04
N VAL A 19 10.05 2.12 -33.34
CA VAL A 19 9.45 2.73 -32.16
C VAL A 19 10.52 2.69 -31.09
N GLN A 20 11.36 3.73 -31.06
CA GLN A 20 12.33 3.89 -30.00
C GLN A 20 11.57 4.36 -28.76
N VAL A 21 11.12 3.40 -27.94
CA VAL A 21 10.69 3.69 -26.59
C VAL A 21 11.97 3.85 -25.78
N SER A 22 12.39 5.08 -25.48
CA SER A 22 13.55 5.37 -24.63
C SER A 22 13.13 6.40 -23.56
N PRO A 23 13.39 6.15 -22.27
CA PRO A 23 12.95 7.02 -21.18
C PRO A 23 13.84 8.27 -21.07
N ASP A 24 15.04 8.21 -21.65
CA ASP A 24 16.04 9.27 -21.56
C ASP A 24 15.77 10.39 -22.58
N LEU A 25 14.87 10.15 -23.53
CA LEU A 25 14.41 11.13 -24.51
C LEU A 25 13.10 11.76 -24.01
N ARG A 26 13.19 12.67 -23.04
CA ARG A 26 12.06 13.52 -22.60
C ARG A 26 11.58 14.52 -23.67
N GLU A 27 12.17 14.48 -24.85
CA GLU A 27 11.73 15.20 -26.04
C GLU A 27 11.62 14.21 -27.20
N PHE A 28 10.42 14.08 -27.77
CA PHE A 28 10.32 13.60 -29.14
C PHE A 28 10.66 14.76 -30.06
N ALA A 29 11.74 14.60 -30.83
CA ALA A 29 12.02 15.48 -31.95
C ALA A 29 10.76 15.58 -32.82
N GLU A 30 10.24 16.81 -32.98
CA GLU A 30 9.26 17.13 -33.99
C GLU A 30 9.71 16.50 -35.32
N LYS A 31 8.94 15.55 -35.85
CA LYS A 31 9.21 14.86 -37.12
C LYS A 31 10.66 14.36 -37.25
N GLY A 32 10.91 13.10 -36.89
CA GLY A 32 12.20 12.44 -37.17
C GLY A 32 12.71 12.71 -38.60
N SER A 33 13.66 13.62 -38.73
CA SER A 33 14.45 13.82 -39.93
C SER A 33 15.49 12.71 -40.01
N LEU A 34 15.54 12.03 -41.15
CA LEU A 34 16.49 10.96 -41.51
C LEU A 34 17.94 11.28 -41.08
N LEU A 35 18.52 10.43 -40.23
CA LEU A 35 19.96 10.42 -39.94
C LEU A 35 20.71 9.68 -41.06
N GLY A 36 21.03 10.39 -42.14
CA GLY A 36 22.17 10.13 -43.02
C GLY A 36 22.12 8.91 -43.97
N GLU A 37 22.51 9.14 -45.23
CA GLU A 37 22.70 8.12 -46.27
C GLU A 37 24.16 7.59 -46.21
N GLN A 38 24.38 6.28 -46.06
CA GLN A 38 25.70 5.67 -46.26
C GLN A 38 25.71 4.79 -47.51
N THR A 39 26.58 5.12 -48.47
CA THR A 39 26.84 4.33 -49.66
C THR A 39 28.02 3.39 -49.43
N VAL A 40 27.80 2.06 -49.43
CA VAL A 40 28.88 1.06 -49.43
C VAL A 40 29.14 0.59 -50.87
N LEU A 41 30.33 0.87 -51.40
CA LEU A 41 30.77 0.42 -52.71
C LEU A 41 31.41 -0.98 -52.63
N LEU A 42 30.71 -2.00 -53.10
CA LEU A 42 31.30 -3.33 -53.34
C LEU A 42 31.86 -3.38 -54.76
N ARG A 43 33.18 -3.51 -54.91
CA ARG A 43 33.82 -3.81 -56.20
C ARG A 43 33.80 -5.31 -56.44
N THR A 44 33.00 -5.77 -57.40
CA THR A 44 33.16 -7.11 -57.98
C THR A 44 33.76 -6.97 -59.38
N SER A 45 34.94 -7.57 -59.59
CA SER A 45 35.50 -7.76 -60.92
C SER A 45 34.94 -9.07 -61.48
N LEU A 46 34.06 -9.02 -62.48
CA LEU A 46 33.86 -10.08 -63.47
C LEU A 46 33.05 -9.51 -64.64
N SER A 47 33.51 -9.84 -65.84
CA SER A 47 33.12 -9.26 -67.13
C SER A 47 31.71 -9.65 -67.56
N ASN A 48 31.03 -8.69 -68.22
CA ASN A 48 29.99 -8.88 -69.23
C ASN A 48 28.75 -9.69 -68.81
N SER A 49 27.96 -9.13 -67.91
CA SER A 49 26.51 -8.99 -68.09
C SER A 49 26.02 -7.87 -67.16
N LEU A 50 25.21 -6.95 -67.69
CA LEU A 50 24.55 -5.90 -66.89
C LEU A 50 23.43 -6.55 -66.07
N GLY A 51 23.78 -7.33 -65.06
CA GLY A 51 22.86 -7.76 -64.01
C GLY A 51 22.79 -6.68 -62.95
N ARG A 52 21.74 -5.86 -62.95
CA ARG A 52 21.43 -5.00 -61.80
C ARG A 52 20.92 -5.89 -60.68
N LEU A 53 21.73 -6.10 -59.65
CA LEU A 53 21.24 -6.65 -58.39
C LEU A 53 20.39 -5.57 -57.70
N SER A 54 19.08 -5.79 -57.61
CA SER A 54 18.21 -4.97 -56.77
C SER A 54 17.89 -5.77 -55.51
N MET A 55 18.23 -5.23 -54.35
CA MET A 55 17.83 -5.78 -53.05
C MET A 55 16.53 -5.09 -52.64
N ALA A 56 15.44 -5.85 -52.53
CA ALA A 56 14.17 -5.38 -52.00
C ALA A 56 14.08 -5.68 -50.50
N LEU A 57 13.71 -4.68 -49.69
CA LEU A 57 13.41 -4.85 -48.28
C LEU A 57 11.91 -4.60 -48.04
N GLY A 58 11.25 -5.59 -47.44
CA GLY A 58 9.86 -5.58 -47.01
C GLY A 58 9.63 -6.67 -45.96
N ALA A 59 8.62 -6.50 -45.10
CA ALA A 59 8.06 -7.57 -44.30
C ALA A 59 7.05 -8.34 -45.16
N TYR A 60 7.39 -9.58 -45.52
CA TYR A 60 6.62 -10.40 -46.48
C TYR A 60 5.49 -11.21 -45.80
N ASN A 61 4.96 -10.73 -44.66
CA ASN A 61 3.83 -11.35 -43.95
C ASN A 61 2.49 -10.60 -44.10
N GLY A 62 2.49 -9.36 -44.61
CA GLY A 62 1.26 -8.64 -44.97
C GLY A 62 0.58 -7.82 -43.87
N GLU A 63 1.24 -7.53 -42.75
CA GLU A 63 0.58 -6.89 -41.58
C GLU A 63 1.45 -5.77 -40.98
N THR A 64 1.44 -4.59 -41.60
CA THR A 64 2.07 -3.39 -41.03
C THR A 64 1.07 -2.64 -40.16
N VAL A 65 1.35 -2.54 -38.86
CA VAL A 65 0.55 -1.75 -37.92
C VAL A 65 1.15 -0.36 -37.78
N ARG A 66 0.32 0.67 -37.98
CA ARG A 66 0.73 2.08 -37.81
C ARG A 66 0.38 2.56 -36.41
N VAL A 67 1.37 3.06 -35.68
CA VAL A 67 1.23 3.54 -34.30
C VAL A 67 1.51 5.05 -34.27
N GLY A 68 0.67 5.81 -33.56
CA GLY A 68 0.79 7.27 -33.42
C GLY A 68 1.62 7.72 -32.22
N PRO A 69 1.75 9.05 -32.03
CA PRO A 69 2.44 9.61 -30.87
C PRO A 69 1.70 9.21 -29.58
N PRO A 70 2.41 8.80 -28.51
CA PRO A 70 1.79 8.39 -27.28
C PRO A 70 1.30 9.59 -26.47
N THR A 71 0.26 9.37 -25.65
CA THR A 71 0.04 10.19 -24.46
C THR A 71 0.92 9.67 -23.33
N TYR A 72 1.69 10.56 -22.70
CA TYR A 72 2.55 10.24 -21.56
C TYR A 72 1.95 10.77 -20.26
N ARG A 73 2.06 9.98 -19.20
CA ARG A 73 1.85 10.45 -17.83
C ARG A 73 2.72 9.69 -16.85
N ARG A 74 3.10 10.37 -15.76
CA ARG A 74 3.68 9.72 -14.59
C ARG A 74 2.59 9.50 -13.55
N GLN A 75 2.35 8.25 -13.17
CA GLN A 75 1.58 7.91 -11.98
C GLN A 75 2.55 7.89 -10.80
N SER A 76 2.32 8.75 -9.83
CA SER A 76 3.16 8.80 -8.63
C SER A 76 2.50 8.02 -7.48
N GLN A 77 3.32 7.45 -6.59
CA GLN A 77 2.88 6.72 -5.41
C GLN A 77 1.87 5.59 -5.72
N THR A 78 2.10 4.83 -6.78
CA THR A 78 1.34 3.58 -6.97
C THR A 78 1.69 2.66 -5.82
N VAL A 79 0.68 2.30 -5.03
CA VAL A 79 0.81 1.41 -3.89
C VAL A 79 0.26 0.04 -4.25
N GLN A 80 0.97 -1.02 -3.88
CA GLN A 80 0.46 -2.39 -3.92
C GLN A 80 0.63 -3.04 -2.57
N ASN A 81 -0.35 -3.81 -2.13
CA ASN A 81 -0.14 -4.74 -1.03
C ASN A 81 0.54 -6.03 -1.55
N ILE A 82 1.57 -6.45 -0.85
CA ILE A 82 2.24 -7.74 -1.08
C ILE A 82 1.70 -8.77 -0.12
N ALA A 83 1.71 -8.40 1.16
CA ALA A 83 1.30 -9.28 2.22
C ALA A 83 0.60 -8.50 3.33
N LEU A 84 -0.43 -9.11 3.89
CA LEU A 84 -1.14 -8.66 5.07
C LEU A 84 -1.03 -9.75 6.12
N ILE A 85 -0.28 -9.49 7.17
CA ILE A 85 0.01 -10.44 8.24
C ILE A 85 -0.73 -9.96 9.47
N HIS A 86 -1.90 -10.54 9.75
CA HIS A 86 -2.61 -10.20 10.97
C HIS A 86 -1.83 -10.68 12.20
N ALA A 87 -1.89 -9.89 13.27
CA ALA A 87 -1.46 -10.35 14.57
C ALA A 87 -2.37 -11.50 15.01
N PRO A 88 -1.83 -12.59 15.60
CA PRO A 88 -2.69 -13.64 16.11
C PRO A 88 -3.55 -13.12 17.28
N PRO A 89 -4.73 -13.72 17.52
CA PRO A 89 -5.66 -13.21 18.51
C PRO A 89 -5.07 -13.13 19.92
N LYS A 90 -5.27 -11.96 20.54
CA LYS A 90 -4.92 -11.61 21.91
C LYS A 90 -6.12 -10.91 22.56
N HIS A 91 -6.12 -10.77 23.88
CA HIS A 91 -7.19 -10.06 24.59
C HIS A 91 -6.65 -9.16 25.69
N HIS A 92 -7.02 -7.88 25.63
CA HIS A 92 -6.84 -6.87 26.65
C HIS A 92 -8.15 -6.11 26.77
N ASP A 93 -8.70 -6.06 27.99
CA ASP A 93 -9.92 -5.34 28.24
C ASP A 93 -10.05 -4.91 29.71
N VAL A 94 -10.89 -3.93 29.99
CA VAL A 94 -11.21 -3.48 31.36
C VAL A 94 -12.72 -3.53 31.54
N ILE A 95 -13.17 -4.56 32.26
CA ILE A 95 -14.59 -4.85 32.44
C ILE A 95 -15.02 -4.70 33.91
N GLU A 96 -16.27 -4.32 34.13
CA GLU A 96 -16.83 -4.25 35.47
C GLU A 96 -17.28 -5.63 35.96
N ILE A 97 -16.50 -6.22 36.88
CA ILE A 97 -16.84 -7.47 37.54
C ILE A 97 -17.30 -7.18 38.96
N ALA A 98 -18.58 -7.43 39.24
CA ALA A 98 -19.19 -7.23 40.56
C ALA A 98 -18.98 -5.81 41.14
N GLY A 99 -19.10 -4.77 40.31
CA GLY A 99 -18.94 -3.37 40.74
C GLY A 99 -17.50 -2.84 40.69
N THR A 100 -16.54 -3.65 40.22
CA THR A 100 -15.11 -3.30 40.22
C THR A 100 -14.53 -3.38 38.81
N PRO A 101 -13.93 -2.29 38.28
CA PRO A 101 -13.16 -2.34 37.05
C PRO A 101 -12.00 -3.33 37.19
N THR A 102 -11.99 -4.36 36.35
CA THR A 102 -11.04 -5.46 36.38
C THR A 102 -10.38 -5.56 35.02
N ALA A 103 -9.05 -5.42 34.98
CA ALA A 103 -8.28 -5.67 33.77
C ALA A 103 -8.22 -7.17 33.48
N VAL A 104 -8.47 -7.55 32.24
CA VAL A 104 -8.34 -8.91 31.71
C VAL A 104 -7.27 -8.90 30.63
N ASP A 105 -6.14 -9.54 30.94
CA ASP A 105 -4.99 -9.65 30.06
C ASP A 105 -4.71 -11.10 29.69
N ILE A 106 -4.94 -11.45 28.42
CA ILE A 106 -4.71 -12.79 27.86
C ILE A 106 -3.78 -12.62 26.65
N ASN A 107 -2.57 -13.16 26.74
CA ASN A 107 -1.55 -13.12 25.68
C ASN A 107 -1.04 -11.72 25.27
N VAL A 108 -1.28 -10.66 26.05
CA VAL A 108 -0.92 -9.29 25.64
C VAL A 108 0.49 -8.83 26.04
N THR A 109 0.99 -9.01 27.28
CA THR A 109 2.38 -8.56 27.58
C THR A 109 2.99 -9.07 28.89
N ASP A 110 2.22 -9.56 29.86
CA ASP A 110 2.74 -9.76 31.22
C ASP A 110 3.40 -11.13 31.51
N ARG A 111 3.49 -12.03 30.52
CA ARG A 111 4.04 -13.40 30.70
C ARG A 111 5.09 -13.86 29.68
N CYS A 112 5.32 -13.11 28.61
CA CYS A 112 6.42 -13.35 27.67
C CYS A 112 7.55 -12.36 27.97
N ILE A 113 8.80 -12.84 28.04
CA ILE A 113 9.96 -12.00 28.42
C ILE A 113 11.06 -12.15 27.35
N PRO A 114 10.91 -11.61 26.14
CA PRO A 114 12.03 -11.55 25.19
C PRO A 114 13.17 -10.72 25.81
N PRO A 115 14.46 -11.11 25.71
CA PRO A 115 15.01 -12.31 25.07
C PRO A 115 15.24 -13.50 26.05
N THR A 116 14.92 -13.34 27.34
CA THR A 116 15.28 -14.29 28.41
C THR A 116 14.20 -15.33 28.77
N GLY A 117 13.02 -15.23 28.16
CA GLY A 117 11.84 -16.06 28.35
C GLY A 117 11.19 -16.45 27.03
N PRO A 118 10.09 -17.24 27.06
CA PRO A 118 9.41 -17.64 25.84
C PRO A 118 8.89 -16.41 25.07
N PRO A 119 8.88 -16.47 23.73
CA PRO A 119 8.39 -15.35 22.93
C PRO A 119 6.88 -15.17 23.12
N CYS A 120 6.40 -13.96 22.82
CA CYS A 120 4.96 -13.67 22.82
C CYS A 120 4.28 -14.41 21.67
N THR A 121 2.94 -14.49 21.69
CA THR A 121 2.17 -14.92 20.51
C THR A 121 2.48 -14.00 19.32
N TYR A 122 2.89 -14.56 18.17
CA TYR A 122 3.29 -13.82 16.97
C TYR A 122 2.99 -14.59 15.67
N THR A 123 2.96 -13.86 14.55
CA THR A 123 3.11 -14.39 13.20
C THR A 123 4.36 -13.78 12.57
N LYS A 124 5.24 -14.55 11.94
CA LYS A 124 6.41 -13.99 11.25
C LYS A 124 6.87 -14.81 10.04
N TYR A 125 7.68 -14.18 9.19
CA TYR A 125 8.49 -14.89 8.20
C TYR A 125 9.84 -15.31 8.80
N GLU A 126 10.24 -16.54 8.57
CA GLU A 126 11.60 -17.01 8.89
C GLU A 126 12.10 -18.04 7.88
N THR A 127 13.41 -18.26 7.85
CA THR A 127 14.00 -19.41 7.15
C THR A 127 14.25 -20.58 8.10
N GLU A 128 14.64 -21.74 7.56
CA GLU A 128 15.12 -22.88 8.37
C GLU A 128 16.29 -22.52 9.31
N GLN A 129 17.10 -21.53 8.94
CA GLN A 129 18.20 -21.04 9.78
C GLN A 129 17.76 -19.93 10.75
N LYS A 130 16.46 -19.62 10.79
CA LYS A 130 15.85 -18.49 11.51
C LYS A 130 16.45 -17.14 11.11
N THR A 131 16.94 -17.04 9.88
CA THR A 131 17.29 -15.77 9.27
C THR A 131 16.04 -15.17 8.67
N THR A 132 15.93 -13.84 8.69
CA THR A 132 14.64 -13.19 8.43
C THR A 132 14.49 -12.73 6.96
N THR A 133 15.53 -12.81 6.10
CA THR A 133 15.39 -12.57 4.65
C THR A 133 15.02 -13.85 3.91
N SER A 134 13.80 -13.92 3.34
CA SER A 134 13.29 -15.14 2.65
C SER A 134 12.42 -14.86 1.41
N MET A 135 12.01 -13.59 1.18
CA MET A 135 11.21 -13.19 0.03
C MET A 135 12.01 -12.34 -0.95
N SER A 136 11.63 -12.38 -2.22
CA SER A 136 12.22 -11.56 -3.29
C SER A 136 11.12 -10.85 -4.07
N LEU A 137 11.32 -9.57 -4.35
CA LEU A 137 10.50 -8.79 -5.26
C LEU A 137 11.27 -8.62 -6.56
N THR A 138 10.66 -9.00 -7.68
CA THR A 138 11.17 -8.69 -9.02
C THR A 138 10.26 -7.67 -9.67
N THR A 139 10.86 -6.61 -10.18
CA THR A 139 10.15 -5.57 -10.93
C THR A 139 10.53 -5.69 -12.41
N SER A 140 9.55 -5.55 -13.30
CA SER A 140 9.72 -5.58 -14.74
C SER A 140 8.93 -4.48 -15.43
N ARG A 141 9.36 -4.14 -16.63
CA ARG A 141 8.55 -3.33 -17.56
C ARG A 141 7.45 -4.21 -18.11
N ASP A 142 6.32 -3.62 -18.49
CA ASP A 142 5.28 -4.42 -19.10
C ASP A 142 4.47 -3.66 -20.16
N TRP A 143 3.75 -4.40 -21.00
CA TRP A 143 2.96 -3.85 -22.09
C TRP A 143 1.66 -4.64 -22.29
N SER A 144 0.62 -3.96 -22.77
CA SER A 144 -0.64 -4.59 -23.17
C SER A 144 -1.24 -3.92 -24.40
N VAL A 145 -2.22 -4.57 -25.02
CA VAL A 145 -3.00 -4.09 -26.16
C VAL A 145 -4.45 -3.97 -25.72
N SER A 146 -5.10 -2.86 -26.05
CA SER A 146 -6.52 -2.65 -25.71
C SER A 146 -7.41 -3.69 -26.39
N ALA A 147 -8.54 -4.04 -25.77
CA ALA A 147 -9.50 -5.01 -26.32
C ALA A 147 -9.95 -4.67 -27.76
N ASP A 148 -10.14 -3.39 -28.07
CA ASP A 148 -10.51 -2.94 -29.43
C ASP A 148 -9.41 -3.22 -30.47
N ALA A 149 -8.15 -3.00 -30.11
CA ALA A 149 -7.00 -3.29 -30.97
C ALA A 149 -6.77 -4.80 -31.11
N GLU A 150 -6.98 -5.59 -30.05
CA GLU A 150 -6.92 -7.06 -30.16
C GLU A 150 -8.00 -7.61 -31.10
N LEU A 151 -9.20 -7.04 -31.07
CA LEU A 151 -10.30 -7.47 -31.92
C LEU A 151 -10.07 -7.11 -33.39
N LYS A 152 -9.58 -5.88 -33.66
CA LYS A 152 -9.43 -5.35 -35.04
C LYS A 152 -8.09 -5.74 -35.66
N ILE A 153 -7.07 -5.97 -34.84
CA ILE A 153 -5.70 -6.28 -35.25
C ILE A 153 -5.20 -7.51 -34.45
N PRO A 154 -5.76 -8.71 -34.73
CA PRO A 154 -5.57 -9.90 -33.88
C PRO A 154 -4.12 -10.38 -33.75
N HIS A 155 -3.25 -10.02 -34.70
CA HIS A 155 -1.85 -10.40 -34.67
C HIS A 155 -0.96 -9.41 -33.89
N LEU A 156 -1.48 -8.28 -33.43
CA LEU A 156 -0.71 -7.24 -32.75
C LEU A 156 -0.08 -7.74 -31.45
N LYS A 157 -0.87 -8.35 -30.55
CA LYS A 157 -0.37 -8.92 -29.28
C LYS A 157 0.67 -10.01 -29.53
N VAL A 158 0.42 -10.90 -30.51
CA VAL A 158 1.36 -11.96 -30.90
C VAL A 158 2.67 -11.38 -31.42
N SER A 159 2.60 -10.35 -32.25
CA SER A 159 3.77 -9.65 -32.79
C SER A 159 4.60 -8.97 -31.70
N MET A 160 3.93 -8.30 -30.76
CA MET A 160 4.58 -7.67 -29.61
C MET A 160 5.28 -8.71 -28.73
N ALA A 161 4.62 -9.83 -28.41
CA ALA A 161 5.24 -10.93 -27.66
C ALA A 161 6.39 -11.60 -28.43
N ALA A 162 6.28 -11.76 -29.74
CA ALA A 162 7.36 -12.29 -30.57
C ALA A 162 8.59 -11.37 -30.57
N THR A 163 8.38 -10.05 -30.60
CA THR A 163 9.44 -9.04 -30.72
C THR A 163 10.09 -8.71 -29.38
N TYR A 164 9.29 -8.35 -28.38
CA TYR A 164 9.75 -7.85 -27.08
C TYR A 164 9.68 -8.91 -25.98
N GLY A 165 8.92 -9.98 -26.18
CA GLY A 165 8.61 -10.95 -25.13
C GLY A 165 7.54 -10.43 -24.17
N GLU A 166 7.01 -11.32 -23.34
CA GLU A 166 6.15 -10.90 -22.23
C GLU A 166 6.97 -10.06 -21.23
N SER A 167 6.41 -8.97 -20.71
CA SER A 167 7.10 -8.07 -19.79
C SER A 167 8.49 -7.61 -20.27
N PHE A 168 8.63 -7.44 -21.59
CA PHE A 168 9.89 -7.06 -22.25
C PHE A 168 11.08 -7.99 -21.97
N GLU A 169 10.87 -9.29 -21.70
CA GLU A 169 11.92 -10.27 -21.37
C GLU A 169 13.04 -10.39 -22.44
N LYS A 170 12.78 -10.00 -23.70
CA LYS A 170 13.78 -10.02 -24.80
C LYS A 170 14.62 -8.74 -24.87
N THR A 171 14.47 -7.81 -23.93
CA THR A 171 15.16 -6.51 -23.92
C THR A 171 16.27 -6.44 -22.86
N THR A 172 17.18 -5.47 -22.99
CA THR A 172 18.47 -5.44 -22.25
C THR A 172 18.46 -4.66 -20.93
N THR A 173 17.29 -4.30 -20.40
CA THR A 173 17.18 -3.52 -19.15
C THR A 173 16.45 -4.31 -18.08
N SER A 174 17.20 -4.77 -17.07
CA SER A 174 16.69 -5.45 -15.87
C SER A 174 16.59 -4.47 -14.69
N PHE A 175 15.55 -4.63 -13.88
CA PHE A 175 15.56 -4.10 -12.51
C PHE A 175 16.14 -5.16 -11.58
N LYS A 176 16.80 -4.70 -10.51
CA LYS A 176 17.34 -5.62 -9.51
C LYS A 176 16.21 -6.16 -8.64
N SER A 177 16.20 -7.48 -8.40
CA SER A 177 15.32 -8.05 -7.40
C SER A 177 15.72 -7.58 -5.99
N VAL A 178 14.74 -7.17 -5.19
CA VAL A 178 14.93 -6.72 -3.82
C VAL A 178 14.51 -7.84 -2.87
N ALA A 179 15.40 -8.22 -1.94
CA ALA A 179 15.04 -9.16 -0.89
C ALA A 179 14.32 -8.43 0.25
N PHE A 180 13.28 -9.04 0.81
CA PHE A 180 12.52 -8.49 1.93
C PHE A 180 11.99 -9.62 2.85
N GLY A 181 11.36 -9.24 3.96
CA GLY A 181 10.82 -10.16 4.98
C GLY A 181 11.52 -10.11 6.33
N GLN A 182 12.66 -9.40 6.44
CA GLN A 182 13.53 -9.43 7.64
C GLN A 182 12.87 -8.90 8.92
N ASP A 183 11.93 -7.98 8.77
CA ASP A 183 11.28 -7.29 9.88
C ASP A 183 9.76 -7.56 9.92
N VAL A 184 9.30 -8.62 9.25
CA VAL A 184 7.87 -8.94 9.19
C VAL A 184 7.52 -9.90 10.31
N GLU A 185 7.25 -9.32 11.48
CA GLU A 185 6.68 -9.96 12.66
C GLU A 185 5.46 -9.17 13.11
N ALA A 186 4.31 -9.85 13.16
CA ALA A 186 3.03 -9.35 13.65
C ALA A 186 2.78 -9.92 15.05
N ASP A 187 3.19 -9.18 16.07
CA ASP A 187 3.01 -9.54 17.48
C ASP A 187 2.24 -8.45 18.25
N THR A 188 2.55 -7.19 18.00
CA THR A 188 1.99 -6.00 18.66
C THR A 188 0.98 -5.29 17.79
N ASP A 189 0.95 -5.62 16.50
CA ASP A 189 0.03 -5.08 15.52
C ASP A 189 0.00 -5.96 14.26
N ASP A 190 -1.00 -5.78 13.40
CA ASP A 190 -0.97 -6.34 12.06
C ASP A 190 0.14 -5.66 11.24
N VAL A 191 0.79 -6.43 10.38
CA VAL A 191 1.84 -5.94 9.49
C VAL A 191 1.38 -5.96 8.05
N ILE A 192 1.49 -4.81 7.41
CA ILE A 192 1.25 -4.65 5.98
C ILE A 192 2.60 -4.48 5.29
N VAL A 193 2.89 -5.38 4.37
CA VAL A 193 4.02 -5.22 3.45
C VAL A 193 3.46 -4.69 2.15
N ARG A 194 3.86 -3.48 1.79
CA ARG A 194 3.42 -2.85 0.54
C ARG A 194 4.60 -2.41 -0.32
N LEU A 195 4.36 -2.36 -1.62
CA LEU A 195 5.21 -1.69 -2.58
C LEU A 195 4.72 -0.28 -2.81
N GLN A 196 5.66 0.64 -2.90
CA GLN A 196 5.41 1.97 -3.42
C GLN A 196 6.34 2.18 -4.62
N GLN A 197 5.76 2.61 -5.74
CA GLN A 197 6.45 2.77 -7.00
C GLN A 197 5.80 3.84 -7.85
N ASP A 198 6.62 4.70 -8.45
CA ASP A 198 6.16 5.59 -9.52
C ASP A 198 6.23 4.84 -10.85
N LEU A 199 5.24 5.08 -11.71
CA LEU A 199 5.12 4.46 -13.03
C LEU A 199 5.08 5.53 -14.10
N ASP A 200 5.95 5.40 -15.10
CA ASP A 200 5.82 6.11 -16.36
C ASP A 200 4.93 5.29 -17.30
N ILE A 201 3.86 5.91 -17.80
CA ILE A 201 2.84 5.24 -18.59
C ILE A 201 2.72 5.95 -19.94
N TRP A 202 2.78 5.17 -21.02
CA TRP A 202 2.53 5.60 -22.39
C TRP A 202 1.38 4.81 -22.99
N GLU A 203 0.42 5.53 -23.56
CA GLU A 203 -0.68 4.93 -24.32
C GLU A 203 -0.53 5.39 -25.78
N TYR A 204 -0.25 4.44 -26.67
CA TYR A 204 -0.01 4.69 -28.09
C TYR A 204 -1.26 4.36 -28.90
N PRO A 205 -1.83 5.31 -29.66
CA PRO A 205 -2.95 5.01 -30.55
C PRO A 205 -2.48 4.12 -31.70
N VAL A 206 -3.24 3.08 -31.97
CA VAL A 206 -3.04 2.18 -33.10
C VAL A 206 -4.05 2.55 -34.19
N TYR A 207 -3.56 2.80 -35.40
CA TYR A 207 -4.40 3.22 -36.51
C TYR A 207 -4.78 2.08 -37.43
N ALA A 208 -5.97 2.17 -38.02
CA ALA A 208 -6.38 1.30 -39.12
C ALA A 208 -5.43 1.42 -40.31
N ASP A 209 -5.31 0.34 -41.09
CA ASP A 209 -4.47 0.34 -42.28
C ASP A 209 -4.88 1.46 -43.26
N GLY A 210 -3.90 2.25 -43.69
CA GLY A 210 -4.11 3.36 -44.62
C GLY A 210 -4.99 4.53 -44.15
N SER A 211 -5.39 4.62 -42.87
CA SER A 211 -6.27 5.70 -42.38
C SER A 211 -5.91 6.24 -41.00
N ASP A 212 -6.22 7.51 -40.70
CA ASP A 212 -6.00 8.15 -39.38
C ASP A 212 -7.06 7.78 -38.32
N VAL A 213 -7.86 6.74 -38.56
CA VAL A 213 -8.84 6.23 -37.59
C VAL A 213 -8.13 5.37 -36.54
N ILE A 214 -8.34 5.68 -35.26
CA ILE A 214 -7.81 4.91 -34.13
C ILE A 214 -8.65 3.65 -33.96
N GLU A 215 -8.01 2.48 -33.98
CA GLU A 215 -8.62 1.17 -33.80
C GLU A 215 -8.42 0.59 -32.40
N GLY A 216 -7.49 1.13 -31.63
CA GLY A 216 -7.30 0.87 -30.21
C GLY A 216 -5.94 1.43 -29.77
N TYR A 217 -5.37 0.88 -28.71
CA TYR A 217 -4.17 1.41 -28.08
C TYR A 217 -3.19 0.31 -27.65
N ILE A 218 -1.90 0.64 -27.64
CA ILE A 218 -0.85 -0.13 -26.97
C ILE A 218 -0.49 0.63 -25.69
N LEU A 219 -0.56 -0.06 -24.55
CA LEU A 219 -0.13 0.45 -23.26
C LEU A 219 1.30 -0.03 -22.98
N VAL A 220 2.18 0.88 -22.57
CA VAL A 220 3.53 0.57 -22.08
C VAL A 220 3.68 1.19 -20.70
N VAL A 221 4.08 0.36 -19.73
CA VAL A 221 4.26 0.78 -18.34
C VAL A 221 5.67 0.50 -17.89
N TRP A 222 6.38 1.55 -17.49
CA TRP A 222 7.72 1.44 -16.94
C TRP A 222 7.78 1.91 -15.50
N PRO A 223 8.31 1.06 -14.61
CA PRO A 223 8.74 1.47 -13.30
C PRO A 223 9.81 2.55 -13.34
N VAL A 224 9.62 3.60 -12.55
CA VAL A 224 10.63 4.65 -12.34
C VAL A 224 11.72 4.08 -11.42
N LYS A 225 12.98 4.34 -11.77
CA LYS A 225 14.13 3.94 -10.93
C LYS A 225 14.08 4.72 -9.60
N ALA A 226 14.34 4.04 -8.49
CA ALA A 226 14.47 4.69 -7.18
C ALA A 226 15.65 5.68 -7.15
N ASP A 227 16.74 5.39 -7.89
CA ASP A 227 17.85 6.32 -8.11
C ASP A 227 17.91 6.73 -9.59
N PRO A 228 17.55 7.98 -9.93
CA PRO A 228 17.61 8.49 -11.31
C PRO A 228 19.03 8.48 -11.91
N LEU A 229 20.08 8.51 -11.09
CA LEU A 229 21.47 8.52 -11.52
C LEU A 229 22.04 7.10 -11.71
N CYS A 230 21.28 6.07 -11.38
CA CYS A 230 21.72 4.70 -11.51
C CYS A 230 21.75 4.24 -12.98
N THR A 231 22.92 3.77 -13.44
CA THR A 231 23.20 3.36 -14.83
C THR A 231 23.29 1.84 -15.03
N GLY A 232 23.10 1.04 -13.97
CA GLY A 232 23.17 -0.43 -13.99
C GLY A 232 21.83 -1.10 -13.66
N GLU A 233 21.87 -2.21 -12.91
CA GLU A 233 20.67 -2.85 -12.36
C GLU A 233 20.14 -2.03 -11.18
N CYS A 234 19.17 -1.16 -11.47
CA CYS A 234 18.61 -0.25 -10.49
C CYS A 234 17.39 -0.87 -9.81
N PRO A 235 17.18 -0.60 -8.51
CA PRO A 235 15.90 -0.90 -7.87
C PRO A 235 14.84 0.07 -8.40
N ALA A 236 13.64 -0.44 -8.66
CA ALA A 236 12.51 0.38 -9.13
C ALA A 236 11.35 0.47 -8.13
N ALA A 237 11.27 -0.46 -7.18
CA ALA A 237 10.21 -0.49 -6.19
C ALA A 237 10.79 -0.32 -4.80
N LEU A 238 10.02 0.31 -3.93
CA LEU A 238 10.31 0.44 -2.52
C LEU A 238 9.34 -0.47 -1.75
N THR A 239 9.88 -1.45 -1.06
CA THR A 239 9.13 -2.24 -0.09
C THR A 239 9.08 -1.47 1.23
N THR A 240 7.88 -1.23 1.74
CA THR A 240 7.68 -0.61 3.07
C THR A 240 6.86 -1.53 3.96
N ARG A 241 7.23 -1.56 5.24
CA ARG A 241 6.48 -2.17 6.32
C ARG A 241 5.63 -1.07 6.95
N ILE A 242 4.34 -1.34 7.15
CA ILE A 242 3.46 -0.48 7.95
C ILE A 242 2.76 -1.32 8.99
N ASP A 243 2.66 -0.75 10.18
CA ASP A 243 1.82 -1.24 11.26
C ASP A 243 0.39 -0.72 11.07
N ALA A 244 -0.63 -1.58 11.24
CA ALA A 244 -2.02 -1.21 11.00
C ALA A 244 -2.52 -0.03 11.84
N MET A 245 -2.03 0.11 13.08
CA MET A 245 -2.27 1.22 13.98
C MET A 245 -1.48 2.48 13.60
N ASP A 246 -0.68 2.48 12.54
CA ASP A 246 -0.17 3.73 11.98
C ASP A 246 -1.37 4.59 11.57
N SER A 247 -1.47 5.78 12.18
CA SER A 247 -2.46 6.81 11.88
C SER A 247 -2.48 7.30 10.42
N GLN A 248 -1.45 6.99 9.62
CA GLN A 248 -1.39 7.20 8.16
C GLN A 248 -1.75 5.99 7.33
N SER A 249 -1.87 4.82 7.96
CA SER A 249 -2.41 3.68 7.26
C SER A 249 -3.88 3.95 6.89
N VAL A 250 -4.26 3.63 5.67
CA VAL A 250 -5.67 3.60 5.23
C VAL A 250 -6.28 2.21 5.41
N TYR A 251 -5.50 1.26 5.91
CA TYR A 251 -5.93 -0.11 6.15
C TYR A 251 -6.97 -0.17 7.26
N ALA A 252 -8.16 -0.66 6.97
CA ALA A 252 -9.21 -0.87 7.96
C ALA A 252 -9.24 -2.36 8.33
N PRO A 253 -8.63 -2.79 9.45
CA PRO A 253 -8.61 -4.19 9.82
C PRO A 253 -10.02 -4.71 10.09
N ASN A 254 -10.25 -5.99 9.77
CA ASN A 254 -11.51 -6.64 10.06
C ASN A 254 -11.66 -7.06 11.54
N HIS A 255 -10.61 -6.88 12.35
CA HIS A 255 -10.55 -7.07 13.79
C HIS A 255 -9.93 -5.86 14.49
N GLU A 256 -10.01 -5.81 15.81
CA GLU A 256 -9.27 -4.89 16.68
C GLU A 256 -8.10 -5.66 17.31
N PHE A 257 -6.89 -5.16 17.15
CA PHE A 257 -5.72 -5.74 17.80
C PHE A 257 -5.94 -5.82 19.31
N GLY A 258 -5.58 -6.97 19.89
CA GLY A 258 -5.72 -7.17 21.33
C GLY A 258 -7.15 -7.37 21.80
N ASN A 259 -8.13 -7.63 20.92
CA ASN A 259 -9.48 -7.99 21.33
C ASN A 259 -9.94 -9.26 20.62
N VAL A 260 -9.95 -10.40 21.32
CA VAL A 260 -10.29 -11.71 20.73
C VAL A 260 -11.74 -11.78 20.24
N LEU A 261 -12.62 -10.96 20.84
CA LEU A 261 -14.05 -10.88 20.50
C LEU A 261 -14.30 -10.13 19.19
N SER A 262 -13.28 -9.45 18.66
CA SER A 262 -13.35 -8.72 17.39
C SER A 262 -13.07 -9.60 16.16
N TYR A 263 -12.45 -10.77 16.35
CA TYR A 263 -12.15 -11.70 15.27
C TYR A 263 -13.40 -12.47 14.86
N SER A 264 -13.62 -12.59 13.56
CA SER A 264 -14.78 -13.29 13.02
C SER A 264 -14.75 -14.79 13.37
N PRO A 265 -15.90 -15.41 13.72
CA PRO A 265 -16.00 -16.87 13.79
C PRO A 265 -16.12 -17.53 12.40
N LEU A 266 -16.31 -16.73 11.36
CA LEU A 266 -16.43 -17.20 9.98
C LEU A 266 -15.07 -17.09 9.25
N PRO A 267 -14.81 -17.96 8.27
CA PRO A 267 -13.67 -17.80 7.37
C PRO A 267 -13.69 -16.44 6.65
N PRO A 268 -12.52 -15.92 6.23
CA PRO A 268 -12.44 -14.75 5.37
C PRO A 268 -13.25 -14.94 4.06
N ASP A 269 -13.84 -13.86 3.55
CA ASP A 269 -14.73 -13.86 2.40
C ASP A 269 -14.02 -13.53 1.07
N ASN A 270 -12.78 -13.04 1.13
CA ASN A 270 -11.95 -12.61 0.00
C ASN A 270 -10.89 -13.65 -0.42
N ILE A 271 -11.05 -14.92 -0.07
CA ILE A 271 -10.09 -15.97 -0.42
C ILE A 271 -10.14 -16.27 -1.93
N LYS A 272 -9.05 -15.96 -2.64
CA LYS A 272 -8.79 -16.45 -4.01
C LYS A 272 -8.45 -17.93 -3.99
N SER A 273 -7.43 -18.26 -3.20
CA SER A 273 -6.94 -19.62 -3.04
C SER A 273 -6.33 -19.82 -1.66
N THR A 274 -6.72 -20.92 -1.02
CA THR A 274 -6.25 -21.28 0.31
C THR A 274 -4.95 -22.07 0.21
N ILE A 275 -3.90 -21.57 0.87
CA ILE A 275 -2.61 -22.27 0.99
C ILE A 275 -2.63 -23.21 2.21
N LYS A 276 -3.08 -22.70 3.37
CA LYS A 276 -3.17 -23.47 4.62
C LYS A 276 -4.32 -22.99 5.49
N SER A 277 -5.01 -23.93 6.16
CA SER A 277 -6.07 -23.59 7.13
C SER A 277 -6.23 -24.62 8.24
N ASP A 278 -5.16 -24.84 9.01
CA ASP A 278 -5.15 -25.82 10.09
C ASP A 278 -5.89 -25.28 11.32
N TYR A 279 -6.71 -26.12 11.95
CA TYR A 279 -7.50 -25.75 13.11
C TYR A 279 -6.72 -26.02 14.40
N VAL A 280 -6.59 -25.00 15.25
CA VAL A 280 -6.05 -25.15 16.61
C VAL A 280 -7.22 -25.15 17.59
N ASP A 281 -7.60 -26.35 18.03
CA ASP A 281 -8.69 -26.50 18.97
C ASP A 281 -8.25 -26.21 20.40
N ASN A 282 -9.07 -25.45 21.13
CA ASN A 282 -8.93 -25.25 22.58
C ASN A 282 -7.51 -24.80 22.99
N LEU A 283 -7.10 -23.62 22.49
CA LEU A 283 -5.87 -22.95 22.92
C LEU A 283 -5.87 -22.90 24.45
N GLY A 284 -4.88 -23.52 25.08
CA GLY A 284 -4.91 -23.84 26.52
C GLY A 284 -3.52 -23.91 27.13
N THR A 285 -3.33 -24.80 28.12
CA THR A 285 -2.10 -24.81 28.95
C THR A 285 -0.82 -25.22 28.24
N ASN A 286 -0.91 -25.75 27.01
CA ASN A 286 0.26 -26.09 26.19
C ASN A 286 0.47 -25.02 25.11
N TYR A 287 1.73 -24.64 24.87
CA TYR A 287 2.07 -23.82 23.71
C TYR A 287 1.75 -24.59 22.43
N THR A 288 1.33 -23.87 21.39
CA THR A 288 1.02 -24.47 20.09
C THR A 288 1.75 -23.70 19.00
N GLU A 289 2.47 -24.43 18.16
CA GLU A 289 3.15 -23.88 16.99
C GLU A 289 2.48 -24.40 15.72
N THR A 290 2.32 -23.53 14.74
CA THR A 290 1.89 -23.88 13.39
C THR A 290 2.84 -23.21 12.42
N TRP A 291 3.48 -23.98 11.57
CA TRP A 291 4.33 -23.46 10.50
C TRP A 291 3.82 -23.92 9.14
N LEU A 292 4.05 -23.10 8.13
CA LEU A 292 3.91 -23.46 6.72
C LEU A 292 5.25 -23.21 6.04
N LYS A 293 5.89 -24.25 5.52
CA LYS A 293 7.04 -24.08 4.63
C LYS A 293 6.57 -23.87 3.21
N TRP A 294 7.24 -22.97 2.48
CA TRP A 294 6.91 -22.73 1.08
C TRP A 294 7.22 -23.93 0.17
N SER A 295 8.16 -24.79 0.57
CA SER A 295 8.39 -26.10 -0.06
C SER A 295 7.14 -26.98 -0.09
N ASP A 296 6.25 -26.83 0.90
CA ASP A 296 5.11 -27.70 1.14
C ASP A 296 3.82 -27.19 0.47
N VAL A 297 3.84 -25.95 -0.04
CA VAL A 297 2.78 -25.40 -0.90
C VAL A 297 2.81 -26.17 -2.22
N GLU A 298 1.67 -26.57 -2.81
CA GLU A 298 1.71 -27.27 -4.11
C GLU A 298 2.08 -26.33 -5.27
N GLU A 299 2.77 -26.90 -6.26
CA GLU A 299 3.45 -26.20 -7.35
C GLU A 299 2.47 -25.93 -8.50
N SER A 300 1.64 -24.89 -8.41
CA SER A 300 0.86 -24.43 -9.58
C SER A 300 0.73 -22.92 -9.58
N GLU A 301 1.63 -22.23 -10.30
CA GLU A 301 1.60 -20.80 -10.65
C GLU A 301 1.70 -19.79 -9.47
N GLU A 302 1.06 -20.07 -8.34
CA GLU A 302 1.03 -19.29 -7.09
C GLU A 302 2.37 -19.22 -6.36
N LYS A 303 3.24 -20.23 -6.53
CA LYS A 303 4.60 -20.19 -5.96
C LYS A 303 5.45 -19.06 -6.53
N GLN A 304 5.09 -18.53 -7.70
CA GLN A 304 5.92 -17.57 -8.41
C GLN A 304 5.22 -16.28 -8.83
N SER A 305 3.89 -16.15 -8.88
CA SER A 305 3.29 -14.90 -9.38
C SER A 305 2.05 -14.47 -8.62
N SER A 306 2.20 -13.58 -7.63
CA SER A 306 1.24 -12.48 -7.54
C SER A 306 1.63 -11.48 -8.64
N LYS A 307 0.97 -11.61 -9.80
CA LYS A 307 0.96 -10.50 -10.75
C LYS A 307 0.22 -9.38 -10.05
N LEU A 308 0.91 -8.26 -9.84
CA LEU A 308 0.20 -7.10 -9.38
C LEU A 308 -0.55 -6.49 -10.53
N ASP A 309 -1.85 -6.62 -10.51
CA ASP A 309 -2.69 -5.98 -11.50
C ASP A 309 -2.66 -4.46 -11.27
N LEU A 310 -2.32 -3.72 -12.32
CA LEU A 310 -2.37 -2.25 -12.27
C LEU A 310 -3.77 -1.75 -11.86
N ASN A 311 -4.85 -2.44 -12.22
CA ASN A 311 -6.20 -2.04 -11.79
C ASN A 311 -6.52 -2.42 -10.33
N ALA A 312 -5.99 -3.53 -9.81
CA ALA A 312 -6.20 -3.95 -8.42
C ALA A 312 -5.31 -3.18 -7.43
N SER A 313 -4.08 -2.83 -7.82
CA SER A 313 -3.19 -1.95 -7.05
C SER A 313 -3.69 -0.52 -6.93
N LEU A 314 -4.44 -0.04 -7.92
CA LEU A 314 -5.02 1.29 -7.89
C LEU A 314 -6.33 1.34 -7.07
N THR A 315 -6.96 0.20 -6.79
CA THR A 315 -8.23 0.13 -6.03
C THR A 315 -8.07 -0.20 -4.54
N VAL A 316 -6.94 -0.76 -4.10
CA VAL A 316 -6.67 -0.94 -2.65
C VAL A 316 -5.98 0.29 -2.06
N SER A 317 -6.67 1.41 -2.08
CA SER A 317 -6.47 2.45 -1.08
C SER A 317 -7.64 3.42 -1.13
N GLY A 318 -8.07 3.92 0.02
CA GLY A 318 -8.98 5.07 0.13
C GLY A 318 -8.44 6.37 -0.48
N TRP A 319 -7.59 6.30 -1.50
CA TRP A 319 -7.09 7.40 -2.31
C TRP A 319 -7.59 7.36 -3.75
N GLY A 320 -8.48 6.41 -4.09
CA GLY A 320 -9.24 6.45 -5.34
C GLY A 320 -8.37 6.51 -6.60
N GLN A 321 -7.23 5.82 -6.62
CA GLN A 321 -6.45 5.80 -7.85
C GLN A 321 -7.23 4.98 -8.89
N SER A 322 -7.64 5.63 -9.98
CA SER A 322 -8.20 4.93 -11.12
C SER A 322 -7.30 5.21 -12.31
N LEU A 323 -6.87 4.15 -12.99
CA LEU A 323 -6.15 4.29 -14.25
C LEU A 323 -7.10 4.92 -15.27
N THR A 324 -7.03 6.25 -15.46
CA THR A 324 -7.76 6.88 -16.57
C THR A 324 -7.00 6.53 -17.85
N THR A 325 -7.53 5.58 -18.62
CA THR A 325 -7.02 5.17 -19.93
C THR A 325 -8.00 5.52 -21.03
N SER A 326 -7.50 5.77 -22.24
CA SER A 326 -8.35 6.02 -23.40
C SER A 326 -8.88 4.72 -24.01
N GLY A 327 -8.16 3.61 -23.82
CA GLY A 327 -8.58 2.26 -24.18
C GLY A 327 -9.11 1.43 -23.00
N SER A 328 -9.87 0.37 -23.33
CA SER A 328 -10.24 -0.67 -22.37
C SER A 328 -9.21 -1.81 -22.38
N TYR A 329 -8.68 -2.15 -21.22
CA TYR A 329 -7.72 -3.24 -21.01
C TYR A 329 -8.31 -4.28 -20.08
N SER A 330 -7.96 -5.54 -20.25
CA SER A 330 -8.43 -6.59 -19.34
C SER A 330 -7.72 -6.44 -17.99
N GLU A 331 -8.41 -6.84 -16.93
CA GLU A 331 -7.78 -6.99 -15.62
C GLU A 331 -6.62 -8.00 -15.71
N GLY A 332 -5.48 -7.67 -15.09
CA GLY A 332 -4.25 -8.45 -15.13
C GLY A 332 -3.46 -8.50 -16.44
N ASP A 333 -3.85 -7.70 -17.44
CA ASP A 333 -3.08 -7.57 -18.68
C ASP A 333 -1.72 -6.90 -18.50
N VAL A 334 -1.53 -6.10 -17.44
CA VAL A 334 -0.24 -5.46 -17.12
C VAL A 334 0.11 -5.71 -15.66
N SER A 335 1.29 -6.27 -15.44
CA SER A 335 1.87 -6.57 -14.13
C SER A 335 3.36 -6.24 -14.11
N VAL A 336 3.72 -5.18 -13.39
CA VAL A 336 5.11 -4.71 -13.27
C VAL A 336 5.87 -5.26 -12.07
N ASN A 337 5.19 -5.88 -11.12
CA ASN A 337 5.79 -6.44 -9.91
C ASN A 337 5.41 -7.91 -9.75
N LYS A 338 6.39 -8.72 -9.34
CA LYS A 338 6.25 -10.16 -9.11
C LYS A 338 6.96 -10.53 -7.80
N VAL A 339 6.22 -11.12 -6.88
CA VAL A 339 6.77 -11.60 -5.60
C VAL A 339 7.14 -13.08 -5.72
N GLY A 340 8.36 -13.42 -5.31
CA GLY A 340 8.87 -14.79 -5.26
C GLY A 340 9.34 -15.15 -3.85
N PHE A 341 9.26 -16.44 -3.52
CA PHE A 341 9.61 -16.99 -2.22
C PHE A 341 10.70 -18.05 -2.37
N GLU A 342 11.67 -18.06 -1.47
CA GLU A 342 12.62 -19.18 -1.39
C GLU A 342 11.91 -20.44 -0.86
N SER A 343 12.39 -21.63 -1.24
CA SER A 343 11.81 -22.90 -0.74
C SER A 343 11.93 -23.06 0.78
N SER A 344 12.94 -22.42 1.38
CA SER A 344 13.17 -22.38 2.82
C SER A 344 12.33 -21.34 3.56
N THR A 345 11.53 -20.53 2.86
CA THR A 345 10.65 -19.54 3.49
C THR A 345 9.58 -20.24 4.29
N GLU A 346 9.39 -19.83 5.53
CA GLU A 346 8.36 -20.34 6.42
C GLU A 346 7.52 -19.19 6.95
N ILE A 347 6.20 -19.37 6.96
CA ILE A 347 5.30 -18.58 7.81
C ILE A 347 5.20 -19.35 9.12
N HIS A 348 5.71 -18.77 10.19
CA HIS A 348 5.65 -19.33 11.52
C HIS A 348 4.64 -18.56 12.38
N ILE A 349 3.61 -19.27 12.82
CA ILE A 349 2.59 -18.82 13.74
C ILE A 349 2.85 -19.48 15.09
N TYR A 350 3.13 -18.65 16.09
CA TYR A 350 3.40 -19.09 17.45
C TYR A 350 2.28 -18.64 18.37
N PHE A 351 1.62 -19.58 19.04
CA PHE A 351 0.66 -19.30 20.11
C PHE A 351 1.24 -19.65 21.48
N PHE A 352 1.41 -18.63 22.32
CA PHE A 352 1.76 -18.83 23.71
C PHE A 352 0.60 -19.46 24.49
N SER A 353 0.93 -20.21 25.54
CA SER A 353 -0.09 -20.91 26.34
C SER A 353 -0.95 -19.92 27.13
N ILE A 354 -2.24 -20.24 27.24
CA ILE A 354 -3.21 -19.47 28.03
C ILE A 354 -3.80 -20.32 29.15
N GLU A 355 -4.32 -19.66 30.19
CA GLU A 355 -4.99 -20.38 31.27
C GLU A 355 -6.26 -21.06 30.72
N GLN A 356 -6.50 -22.30 31.16
CA GLN A 356 -7.59 -23.15 30.64
C GLN A 356 -8.98 -22.52 30.77
N GLN A 357 -9.17 -21.60 31.72
CA GLN A 357 -10.42 -20.87 31.89
C GLN A 357 -10.70 -19.90 30.73
N TYR A 358 -9.65 -19.34 30.11
CA TYR A 358 -9.73 -18.38 29.01
C TYR A 358 -9.67 -19.01 27.63
N SER A 359 -9.64 -20.34 27.55
CA SER A 359 -9.45 -21.07 26.29
C SER A 359 -10.48 -20.70 25.21
N TYR A 360 -10.01 -20.55 23.98
CA TYR A 360 -10.79 -20.40 22.75
C TYR A 360 -10.16 -21.25 21.64
N SER A 361 -10.87 -21.50 20.56
CA SER A 361 -10.32 -22.17 19.39
C SER A 361 -9.98 -21.13 18.32
N VAL A 362 -8.85 -21.32 17.63
CA VAL A 362 -8.37 -20.42 16.58
C VAL A 362 -8.05 -21.21 15.33
N ARG A 363 -8.44 -20.67 14.18
CA ARG A 363 -8.05 -21.24 12.88
C ARG A 363 -7.31 -20.19 12.08
N PRO A 364 -5.98 -20.30 11.94
CA PRO A 364 -5.24 -19.52 10.96
C PRO A 364 -5.68 -19.87 9.54
N PHE A 365 -5.69 -18.86 8.67
CA PHE A 365 -5.83 -18.98 7.22
C PHE A 365 -4.63 -18.32 6.58
N ILE A 366 -3.94 -19.05 5.72
CA ILE A 366 -2.90 -18.50 4.84
C ILE A 366 -3.43 -18.65 3.42
N TYR A 367 -3.62 -17.53 2.72
CA TYR A 367 -4.29 -17.51 1.43
C TYR A 367 -3.85 -16.34 0.55
N TRP A 368 -4.12 -16.44 -0.74
CA TRP A 368 -4.06 -15.30 -1.65
C TRP A 368 -5.43 -14.60 -1.67
N ALA A 369 -5.46 -13.29 -1.49
CA ALA A 369 -6.70 -12.51 -1.48
C ALA A 369 -7.11 -12.06 -2.90
N GLU A 370 -8.42 -11.96 -3.14
CA GLU A 370 -8.97 -11.18 -4.25
C GLU A 370 -9.24 -9.73 -3.81
N PRO A 371 -9.19 -8.74 -4.73
CA PRO A 371 -8.78 -8.87 -6.14
C PRO A 371 -7.27 -8.72 -6.36
N ASP A 372 -6.51 -8.23 -5.38
CA ASP A 372 -5.14 -7.74 -5.55
C ASP A 372 -4.05 -8.82 -5.50
N GLY A 373 -4.40 -10.07 -5.18
CA GLY A 373 -3.45 -11.18 -5.12
C GLY A 373 -2.45 -11.05 -3.98
N SER A 374 -2.78 -10.31 -2.92
CA SER A 374 -1.94 -10.19 -1.72
C SER A 374 -1.91 -11.49 -0.93
N LEU A 375 -0.76 -11.83 -0.33
CA LEU A 375 -0.64 -12.94 0.62
C LEU A 375 -1.22 -12.52 1.97
N VAL A 376 -2.24 -13.21 2.46
CA VAL A 376 -2.87 -12.88 3.74
C VAL A 376 -2.67 -14.01 4.74
N VAL A 377 -2.25 -13.65 5.96
CA VAL A 377 -2.36 -14.50 7.14
C VAL A 377 -3.46 -13.92 8.03
N ASP A 378 -4.54 -14.66 8.19
CA ASP A 378 -5.74 -14.25 8.90
C ASP A 378 -6.17 -15.29 9.95
N TYR A 379 -7.10 -14.93 10.83
CA TYR A 379 -7.54 -15.76 11.94
C TYR A 379 -9.06 -15.72 12.08
N SER A 380 -9.67 -16.90 12.19
CA SER A 380 -11.01 -17.00 12.79
C SER A 380 -10.92 -17.49 14.21
N VAL A 381 -11.82 -16.98 15.06
CA VAL A 381 -11.90 -17.32 16.48
C VAL A 381 -13.26 -17.92 16.78
N THR A 382 -13.27 -19.06 17.48
CA THR A 382 -14.49 -19.66 18.01
C THR A 382 -14.40 -19.76 19.52
N LEU A 383 -15.35 -19.14 20.21
CA LEU A 383 -15.47 -19.25 21.66
C LEU A 383 -16.14 -20.58 22.06
N PRO A 384 -15.85 -21.12 23.25
CA PRO A 384 -16.58 -22.26 23.78
C PRO A 384 -18.09 -21.98 23.90
N SER A 385 -18.92 -22.91 23.43
CA SER A 385 -20.38 -22.77 23.45
C SER A 385 -21.05 -23.12 24.79
N ASP A 386 -20.30 -23.69 25.74
CA ASP A 386 -20.82 -24.01 27.08
C ASP A 386 -21.06 -22.72 27.87
N PRO A 387 -22.31 -22.45 28.32
CA PRO A 387 -22.65 -21.24 29.06
C PRO A 387 -21.95 -21.09 30.42
N ASN A 388 -21.28 -22.14 30.91
CA ASN A 388 -20.47 -22.07 32.13
C ASN A 388 -19.03 -21.61 31.87
N ARG A 389 -18.65 -21.36 30.62
CA ARG A 389 -17.29 -20.94 30.26
C ARG A 389 -17.13 -19.45 30.50
N TRP A 390 -15.89 -19.07 30.86
CA TRP A 390 -15.57 -17.73 31.31
C TRP A 390 -16.02 -16.64 30.34
N TRP A 391 -15.77 -16.80 29.04
CA TRP A 391 -16.19 -15.85 28.00
C TRP A 391 -17.69 -15.55 28.03
N VAL A 392 -18.53 -16.60 28.11
CA VAL A 392 -19.99 -16.45 28.09
C VAL A 392 -20.52 -15.87 29.39
N GLN A 393 -19.91 -16.20 30.53
CA GLN A 393 -20.30 -15.67 31.84
C GLN A 393 -19.89 -14.21 32.04
N THR A 394 -18.72 -13.85 31.49
CA THR A 394 -18.09 -12.55 31.69
C THR A 394 -18.63 -11.52 30.71
N TYR A 395 -18.65 -11.84 29.41
CA TYR A 395 -19.20 -10.99 28.36
C TYR A 395 -20.68 -11.33 28.11
N ASN A 396 -21.50 -11.19 29.16
CA ASN A 396 -22.89 -11.68 29.16
C ASN A 396 -23.92 -10.63 28.70
N LYS A 397 -23.45 -9.49 28.22
CA LYS A 397 -24.25 -8.43 27.60
C LYS A 397 -23.74 -8.16 26.18
N PRO A 398 -24.58 -7.57 25.32
CA PRO A 398 -24.11 -7.07 24.03
C PRO A 398 -23.05 -5.96 24.21
N ASP A 399 -22.23 -5.75 23.20
CA ASP A 399 -21.19 -4.71 23.19
C ASP A 399 -21.09 -4.07 21.80
N PRO A 400 -22.13 -3.36 21.35
CA PRO A 400 -22.11 -2.75 20.03
C PRO A 400 -21.12 -1.58 20.02
N THR A 401 -20.20 -1.56 19.07
CA THR A 401 -19.02 -0.67 19.18
C THR A 401 -18.37 -0.38 17.83
N PHE A 402 -17.52 0.64 17.81
CA PHE A 402 -16.59 0.88 16.69
C PHE A 402 -15.22 0.29 16.98
N ASN A 403 -14.49 -0.07 15.92
CA ASN A 403 -13.07 -0.36 16.05
C ASN A 403 -12.33 0.98 16.27
N LEU A 404 -11.74 1.16 17.46
CA LEU A 404 -11.08 2.39 17.91
C LEU A 404 -9.59 2.11 18.22
N PRO A 405 -8.73 2.01 17.19
CA PRO A 405 -7.35 1.55 17.36
C PRO A 405 -6.51 2.46 18.28
N TRP A 406 -6.90 3.72 18.49
CA TRP A 406 -6.15 4.67 19.33
C TRP A 406 -6.87 5.07 20.61
N LYS A 407 -7.83 4.25 21.08
CA LYS A 407 -8.63 4.53 22.29
C LYS A 407 -7.78 4.71 23.56
N ASP A 408 -6.58 4.13 23.60
CA ASP A 408 -5.62 4.28 24.70
C ASP A 408 -5.07 5.71 24.87
N GLY A 409 -5.21 6.55 23.83
CA GLY A 409 -4.77 7.94 23.82
C GLY A 409 -3.26 8.13 23.67
N LYS A 410 -2.49 7.11 23.31
CA LYS A 410 -1.03 7.25 23.09
C LYS A 410 -0.69 8.22 21.95
N LEU A 411 -1.59 8.38 20.97
CA LEU A 411 -1.47 9.37 19.89
C LEU A 411 -2.13 10.72 20.22
N GLY A 412 -2.68 10.90 21.43
CA GLY A 412 -3.38 12.09 21.86
C GLY A 412 -4.90 12.01 21.72
N ASP A 413 -5.60 12.93 22.38
CA ASP A 413 -7.07 12.87 22.55
C ASP A 413 -7.84 12.96 21.24
N TYR A 414 -7.26 13.59 20.21
CA TYR A 414 -7.84 13.65 18.87
C TYR A 414 -8.14 12.25 18.30
N TYR A 415 -7.24 11.28 18.50
CA TYR A 415 -7.33 9.97 17.86
C TYR A 415 -8.22 8.97 18.60
N ARG A 416 -8.59 9.25 19.86
CA ARG A 416 -9.36 8.31 20.71
C ARG A 416 -10.67 7.86 20.09
N GLN A 417 -11.33 8.74 19.35
CA GLN A 417 -12.58 8.48 18.65
C GLN A 417 -12.40 8.41 17.13
N PHE A 418 -11.18 8.56 16.62
CA PHE A 418 -10.94 8.45 15.19
C PHE A 418 -11.06 6.98 14.79
N THR A 419 -11.90 6.68 13.80
CA THR A 419 -12.17 5.32 13.35
C THR A 419 -12.14 5.21 11.84
N ARG A 420 -11.84 4.01 11.35
CA ARG A 420 -11.95 3.65 9.93
C ARG A 420 -13.27 2.94 9.59
N GLU A 421 -14.13 2.70 10.59
CA GLU A 421 -15.45 2.06 10.42
C GLU A 421 -16.53 3.02 9.93
N ILE A 422 -16.23 4.33 9.90
CA ILE A 422 -17.06 5.36 9.31
C ILE A 422 -16.46 5.73 7.96
N THR A 423 -17.17 5.43 6.88
CA THR A 423 -16.74 5.72 5.51
C THR A 423 -17.61 6.81 4.88
N LEU A 424 -16.98 7.59 4.01
CA LEU A 424 -17.58 8.76 3.36
C LEU A 424 -17.45 8.57 1.85
N THR A 425 -18.56 8.69 1.14
CA THR A 425 -18.59 8.56 -0.32
C THR A 425 -19.26 9.78 -0.95
N PRO A 426 -18.52 10.60 -1.71
CA PRO A 426 -17.07 10.50 -1.97
C PRO A 426 -16.21 10.80 -0.72
N LEU A 427 -14.95 10.36 -0.71
CA LEU A 427 -14.00 10.58 0.41
C LEU A 427 -13.53 12.04 0.53
N GLN A 428 -13.80 12.85 -0.50
CA GLN A 428 -13.66 14.31 -0.55
C GLN A 428 -14.88 14.85 -1.30
N ALA A 429 -15.40 16.00 -0.91
CA ALA A 429 -16.63 16.54 -1.50
C ALA A 429 -16.51 18.02 -1.87
N ALA A 430 -17.09 18.42 -3.00
CA ALA A 430 -17.22 19.83 -3.34
C ALA A 430 -18.29 20.51 -2.48
N PRO A 431 -18.26 21.84 -2.31
CA PRO A 431 -19.36 22.57 -1.69
C PRO A 431 -20.70 22.31 -2.39
N GLY A 432 -21.69 21.83 -1.63
CA GLY A 432 -23.03 21.52 -2.15
C GLY A 432 -23.20 20.13 -2.74
N GLU A 433 -22.19 19.26 -2.63
CA GLU A 433 -22.25 17.87 -3.02
C GLU A 433 -22.94 17.00 -1.95
N ASP A 434 -23.63 15.94 -2.38
CA ASP A 434 -24.23 14.96 -1.48
C ASP A 434 -23.19 13.90 -1.10
N VAL A 435 -23.01 13.69 0.20
CA VAL A 435 -22.08 12.69 0.75
C VAL A 435 -22.86 11.61 1.47
N VAL A 436 -22.59 10.36 1.11
CA VAL A 436 -23.08 9.19 1.84
C VAL A 436 -22.13 8.88 2.98
N VAL A 437 -22.68 8.78 4.18
CA VAL A 437 -21.96 8.38 5.40
C VAL A 437 -22.41 6.98 5.75
N ALA A 438 -21.49 6.01 5.77
CA ALA A 438 -21.77 4.66 6.23
C ALA A 438 -20.99 4.37 7.51
N ALA A 439 -21.63 3.74 8.49
CA ALA A 439 -21.02 3.34 9.75
C ALA A 439 -21.18 1.82 9.93
N LYS A 440 -20.07 1.11 10.04
CA LYS A 440 -20.02 -0.32 10.35
C LYS A 440 -19.96 -0.49 11.88
N VAL A 441 -21.08 -0.92 12.44
CA VAL A 441 -21.26 -1.17 13.87
C VAL A 441 -20.93 -2.63 14.16
N ARG A 442 -20.00 -2.88 15.07
CA ARG A 442 -19.57 -4.22 15.50
C ARG A 442 -20.28 -4.62 16.78
N ASN A 443 -20.10 -5.86 17.22
CA ASN A 443 -20.53 -6.35 18.52
C ASN A 443 -19.44 -7.23 19.14
N TYR A 444 -18.65 -6.70 20.08
CA TYR A 444 -17.55 -7.41 20.73
C TYR A 444 -18.01 -8.25 21.92
N SER A 445 -19.02 -9.10 21.69
CA SER A 445 -19.55 -9.99 22.71
C SER A 445 -20.10 -11.29 22.10
N PRO A 446 -20.21 -12.37 22.91
CA PRO A 446 -20.92 -13.58 22.52
C PRO A 446 -22.46 -13.42 22.54
N VAL A 447 -22.99 -12.22 22.81
CA VAL A 447 -24.42 -11.95 22.95
C VAL A 447 -24.89 -11.06 21.81
N GLY A 448 -25.83 -11.54 21.00
CA GLY A 448 -26.40 -10.74 19.91
C GLY A 448 -27.21 -9.55 20.43
N VAL A 449 -27.31 -8.50 19.62
CA VAL A 449 -28.07 -7.27 19.94
C VAL A 449 -29.07 -6.95 18.84
N PHE A 450 -30.18 -6.30 19.19
CA PHE A 450 -31.26 -5.95 18.27
C PHE A 450 -31.66 -4.49 18.43
N ASN A 451 -32.16 -3.90 17.34
CA ASN A 451 -32.67 -2.53 17.30
C ASN A 451 -31.68 -1.49 17.84
N VAL A 452 -30.43 -1.51 17.38
CA VAL A 452 -29.38 -0.58 17.82
C VAL A 452 -29.55 0.76 17.08
N PRO A 453 -29.94 1.86 17.77
CA PRO A 453 -30.03 3.15 17.12
C PRO A 453 -28.62 3.72 16.90
N VAL A 454 -28.43 4.39 15.76
CA VAL A 454 -27.19 5.06 15.38
C VAL A 454 -27.54 6.46 14.91
N HIS A 455 -26.98 7.48 15.56
CA HIS A 455 -27.15 8.88 15.16
C HIS A 455 -25.88 9.41 14.51
N PHE A 456 -26.05 10.15 13.43
CA PHE A 456 -24.97 10.77 12.68
C PHE A 456 -24.98 12.28 12.91
N TYR A 457 -23.80 12.86 13.13
CA TYR A 457 -23.64 14.28 13.42
C TYR A 457 -22.52 14.90 12.57
N LEU A 458 -22.72 16.17 12.23
CA LEU A 458 -21.67 17.04 11.74
C LEU A 458 -21.10 17.85 12.92
N GLY A 459 -19.83 17.63 13.22
CA GLY A 459 -19.19 18.11 14.45
C GLY A 459 -19.49 17.22 15.67
N ASP A 460 -18.72 17.41 16.75
CA ASP A 460 -18.82 16.61 17.97
C ASP A 460 -20.19 16.81 18.65
N PRO A 461 -21.02 15.75 18.82
CA PRO A 461 -22.33 15.86 19.45
C PRO A 461 -22.28 16.35 20.89
N GLN A 462 -21.20 16.09 21.63
CA GLN A 462 -21.03 16.58 23.01
C GLN A 462 -20.68 18.08 23.04
N ALA A 463 -20.18 18.62 21.93
CA ALA A 463 -19.86 20.03 21.76
C ALA A 463 -20.92 20.80 20.94
N GLY A 464 -22.11 20.25 20.77
CA GLY A 464 -23.22 20.89 20.03
C GLY A 464 -23.23 20.61 18.53
N GLY A 465 -22.63 19.50 18.08
CA GLY A 465 -22.69 19.01 16.71
C GLY A 465 -24.13 18.90 16.18
N THR A 466 -24.30 19.11 14.89
CA THR A 466 -25.63 19.11 14.24
C THR A 466 -25.97 17.71 13.79
N LYS A 467 -27.12 17.16 14.23
CA LYS A 467 -27.60 15.86 13.76
C LYS A 467 -27.93 15.93 12.27
N ILE A 468 -27.30 15.07 11.48
CA ILE A 468 -27.50 14.99 10.02
C ILE A 468 -28.36 13.79 9.63
N GLY A 469 -28.46 12.77 10.47
CA GLY A 469 -29.27 11.60 10.20
C GLY A 469 -29.35 10.63 11.37
N GLU A 470 -30.20 9.63 11.22
CA GLU A 470 -30.32 8.49 12.13
C GLU A 470 -30.65 7.22 11.34
N ALA A 471 -30.22 6.08 11.87
CA ALA A 471 -30.56 4.77 11.36
C ALA A 471 -30.68 3.79 12.53
N THR A 472 -31.25 2.62 12.27
CA THR A 472 -31.34 1.55 13.27
C THR A 472 -30.83 0.26 12.66
N VAL A 473 -29.86 -0.38 13.33
CA VAL A 473 -29.42 -1.72 12.99
C VAL A 473 -30.44 -2.71 13.55
N ALA A 474 -31.06 -3.52 12.67
CA ALA A 474 -32.09 -4.47 13.09
C ALA A 474 -31.55 -5.53 14.05
N SER A 475 -30.38 -6.09 13.73
CA SER A 475 -29.71 -7.10 14.55
C SER A 475 -28.21 -7.16 14.24
N ILE A 476 -27.39 -7.38 15.25
CA ILE A 476 -25.98 -7.75 15.12
C ILE A 476 -25.79 -9.09 15.83
N LEU A 477 -25.25 -10.07 15.12
CA LEU A 477 -24.93 -11.39 15.68
C LEU A 477 -23.81 -11.30 16.73
N PRO A 478 -23.67 -12.31 17.60
CA PRO A 478 -22.47 -12.47 18.43
C PRO A 478 -21.19 -12.33 17.60
N MET A 479 -20.24 -11.51 18.07
CA MET A 479 -18.95 -11.26 17.38
C MET A 479 -19.11 -10.80 15.92
N GLY A 480 -20.28 -10.23 15.59
CA GLY A 480 -20.66 -9.83 14.24
C GLY A 480 -20.57 -8.32 14.03
N HIS A 481 -21.02 -7.87 12.87
CA HIS A 481 -21.16 -6.46 12.55
C HIS A 481 -22.32 -6.22 11.58
N SER A 482 -22.74 -4.97 11.45
CA SER A 482 -23.71 -4.53 10.46
C SER A 482 -23.44 -3.08 10.07
N THR A 483 -23.76 -2.70 8.84
CA THR A 483 -23.53 -1.36 8.33
C THR A 483 -24.86 -0.63 8.13
N VAL A 484 -24.93 0.60 8.63
CA VAL A 484 -26.03 1.54 8.37
C VAL A 484 -25.49 2.79 7.70
N SER A 485 -26.34 3.53 7.00
CA SER A 485 -25.92 4.74 6.31
C SER A 485 -26.96 5.86 6.36
N THR A 486 -26.47 7.07 6.15
CA THR A 486 -27.26 8.28 5.91
C THR A 486 -26.58 9.12 4.83
N SER A 487 -27.19 10.23 4.43
CA SER A 487 -26.54 11.20 3.55
C SER A 487 -26.81 12.62 4.01
N PHE A 488 -25.88 13.51 3.71
CA PHE A 488 -26.03 14.94 3.93
C PHE A 488 -25.44 15.73 2.77
N ASN A 489 -25.90 16.96 2.60
CA ASN A 489 -25.38 17.87 1.59
C ASN A 489 -24.36 18.82 2.22
N THR A 490 -23.23 19.05 1.54
CA THR A 490 -22.14 19.92 2.03
C THR A 490 -22.38 21.41 1.74
N ALA A 491 -23.60 21.82 1.36
CA ALA A 491 -23.92 23.23 1.13
C ALA A 491 -23.65 24.09 2.37
N GLY A 492 -22.99 25.22 2.16
CA GLY A 492 -22.62 26.16 3.22
C GLY A 492 -21.21 25.98 3.76
N HIS A 493 -20.52 24.90 3.40
CA HIS A 493 -19.10 24.71 3.70
C HIS A 493 -18.20 25.29 2.61
N ALA A 494 -17.05 25.83 3.01
CA ALA A 494 -16.12 26.49 2.11
C ALA A 494 -15.09 25.50 1.53
N ASP A 495 -14.59 25.80 0.34
CA ASP A 495 -13.42 25.09 -0.22
C ASP A 495 -12.22 25.22 0.73
N GLY A 496 -11.54 24.10 0.99
CA GLY A 496 -10.45 23.98 1.96
C GLY A 496 -10.90 23.78 3.41
N GLU A 497 -12.21 23.73 3.70
CA GLU A 497 -12.73 23.33 5.01
C GLU A 497 -12.56 21.82 5.25
N THR A 498 -12.50 21.42 6.52
CA THR A 498 -12.42 20.02 6.92
C THR A 498 -13.49 19.74 7.96
N LEU A 499 -14.40 18.82 7.63
CA LEU A 499 -15.53 18.46 8.47
C LEU A 499 -15.22 17.18 9.24
N LYS A 500 -15.65 17.12 10.51
CA LYS A 500 -15.69 15.88 11.27
C LYS A 500 -17.10 15.33 11.26
N VAL A 501 -17.27 14.11 10.76
CA VAL A 501 -18.55 13.42 10.72
C VAL A 501 -18.52 12.33 11.78
N TYR A 502 -19.39 12.46 12.78
CA TYR A 502 -19.50 11.54 13.90
C TYR A 502 -20.65 10.55 13.68
N ALA A 503 -20.48 9.34 14.20
CA ALA A 503 -21.55 8.40 14.43
C ALA A 503 -21.55 7.99 15.92
N VAL A 504 -22.74 7.92 16.52
CA VAL A 504 -22.94 7.53 17.92
C VAL A 504 -23.91 6.37 17.95
N ILE A 505 -23.45 5.25 18.51
CA ILE A 505 -24.22 4.04 18.78
C ILE A 505 -24.98 4.22 20.09
N ASP A 506 -26.24 3.78 20.13
CA ASP A 506 -27.15 3.88 21.28
C ASP A 506 -27.11 5.23 22.03
N PRO A 507 -27.33 6.37 21.33
CA PRO A 507 -27.17 7.69 21.92
C PRO A 507 -28.17 7.99 23.05
N GLU A 508 -29.29 7.26 23.10
CA GLU A 508 -30.27 7.33 24.19
C GLU A 508 -29.91 6.46 25.40
N ASN A 509 -28.85 5.65 25.32
CA ASN A 509 -28.41 4.70 26.34
C ASN A 509 -29.58 3.80 26.80
N THR A 510 -30.14 3.06 25.85
CA THR A 510 -31.29 2.18 26.04
C THR A 510 -30.93 0.70 26.07
N ILE A 511 -29.74 0.35 25.57
CA ILE A 511 -29.18 -0.98 25.55
C ILE A 511 -28.23 -1.09 26.74
N ALA A 512 -28.37 -2.16 27.53
CA ALA A 512 -27.41 -2.41 28.61
C ALA A 512 -26.20 -3.14 28.04
N GLU A 513 -25.06 -2.45 28.00
CA GLU A 513 -23.87 -2.92 27.27
C GLU A 513 -22.77 -3.44 28.20
N MET A 514 -21.74 -4.05 27.60
CA MET A 514 -20.48 -4.32 28.29
C MET A 514 -19.68 -3.03 28.47
N HIS A 515 -19.61 -2.19 27.43
CA HIS A 515 -18.92 -0.90 27.44
C HIS A 515 -19.80 0.19 26.83
N GLU A 516 -19.84 1.34 27.48
CA GLU A 516 -20.63 2.50 27.02
C GLU A 516 -19.72 3.56 26.37
N GLU A 517 -18.43 3.53 26.70
CA GLU A 517 -17.43 4.52 26.33
C GLU A 517 -16.92 4.42 24.87
N TYR A 518 -17.15 3.30 24.18
CA TYR A 518 -16.61 3.03 22.84
C TYR A 518 -17.63 3.20 21.70
N ASN A 519 -18.77 3.82 22.01
CA ASN A 519 -19.91 3.96 21.10
C ASN A 519 -19.84 5.16 20.15
N THR A 520 -18.81 6.00 20.29
CA THR A 520 -18.66 7.22 19.48
C THR A 520 -17.39 7.16 18.63
N GLY A 521 -17.55 7.30 17.32
CA GLY A 521 -16.45 7.41 16.37
C GLY A 521 -16.62 8.60 15.44
N PHE A 522 -15.55 9.07 14.83
CA PHE A 522 -15.60 10.04 13.74
C PHE A 522 -14.67 9.70 12.58
N ALA A 523 -15.09 10.14 11.40
CA ALA A 523 -14.27 10.27 10.19
C ALA A 523 -14.17 11.75 9.79
N VAL A 524 -13.26 12.04 8.87
CA VAL A 524 -12.99 13.40 8.41
C VAL A 524 -13.32 13.51 6.93
N LEU A 525 -14.07 14.54 6.56
CA LEU A 525 -14.41 14.88 5.18
C LEU A 525 -13.74 16.20 4.79
N PRO A 526 -12.74 16.17 3.89
CA PRO A 526 -12.23 17.39 3.25
C PRO A 526 -13.26 17.96 2.27
N ILE A 527 -13.46 19.28 2.31
CA ILE A 527 -14.25 20.02 1.33
C ILE A 527 -13.32 20.60 0.27
N LYS A 528 -13.44 20.10 -0.96
CA LYS A 528 -12.57 20.45 -2.10
C LYS A 528 -13.45 20.69 -3.31
N ALA A 529 -13.52 21.93 -3.78
CA ALA A 529 -14.21 22.24 -5.03
C ALA A 529 -13.56 21.49 -6.19
N ASP A 530 -14.39 20.96 -7.09
CA ASP A 530 -13.95 20.36 -8.34
C ASP A 530 -13.23 21.44 -9.16
N VAL A 531 -11.90 21.48 -9.08
CA VAL A 531 -11.11 22.40 -9.89
C VAL A 531 -11.09 21.80 -11.28
N ALA A 532 -11.93 22.31 -12.18
CA ALA A 532 -11.69 22.18 -13.61
C ALA A 532 -10.23 22.56 -13.83
N GLN A 533 -9.40 21.61 -14.29
CA GLN A 533 -7.95 21.77 -14.43
C GLN A 533 -7.63 23.11 -15.09
N THR A 534 -7.34 24.10 -14.26
CA THR A 534 -6.95 25.44 -14.65
C THR A 534 -5.67 25.69 -13.89
N SER A 535 -4.63 26.07 -14.64
CA SER A 535 -3.25 26.19 -14.18
C SER A 535 -3.14 27.07 -12.92
N GLY A 536 -3.14 26.41 -11.78
CA GLY A 536 -2.93 26.94 -10.43
C GLY A 536 -2.71 25.75 -9.50
N SER A 537 -1.56 25.08 -9.65
CA SER A 537 -1.19 23.92 -8.85
C SER A 537 -1.09 24.31 -7.37
N ARG A 538 -1.68 23.46 -6.50
CA ARG A 538 -1.44 23.47 -5.05
C ARG A 538 -0.15 22.72 -4.80
N THR A 539 0.68 23.17 -3.86
CA THR A 539 2.01 22.59 -3.65
C THR A 539 2.26 22.40 -2.16
N LEU A 540 2.65 21.17 -1.78
CA LEU A 540 3.36 20.92 -0.53
C LEU A 540 4.85 21.03 -0.78
N SER A 541 5.56 21.69 0.14
CA SER A 541 7.01 21.79 0.09
C SER A 541 7.61 21.52 1.46
N LEU A 542 8.76 20.87 1.44
CA LEU A 542 9.58 20.61 2.60
C LEU A 542 11.05 20.84 2.21
N HIS A 543 11.75 21.68 2.98
CA HIS A 543 13.15 22.01 2.72
C HIS A 543 14.07 21.52 3.83
N ALA A 544 15.37 21.47 3.57
CA ALA A 544 16.36 21.04 4.56
C ALA A 544 16.39 21.95 5.81
N GLU A 545 16.10 23.25 5.65
CA GLU A 545 15.95 24.18 6.77
C GLU A 545 14.74 23.89 7.67
N ASP A 546 13.71 23.22 7.16
CA ASP A 546 12.51 22.89 7.91
C ASP A 546 12.74 21.71 8.88
N ILE A 547 13.86 20.99 8.73
CA ILE A 547 14.25 19.86 9.57
C ILE A 547 15.10 20.35 10.74
N VAL A 548 14.65 20.11 11.97
CA VAL A 548 15.35 20.47 13.20
C VAL A 548 15.60 19.22 14.04
N VAL A 549 16.86 19.00 14.44
CA VAL A 549 17.24 17.95 15.39
C VAL A 549 17.69 18.61 16.69
N ASP A 550 17.11 18.19 17.81
CA ASP A 550 17.37 18.73 19.14
C ASP A 550 17.70 17.61 20.15
N PRO A 551 18.87 17.66 20.82
CA PRO A 551 19.96 18.62 20.66
C PRO A 551 20.66 18.53 19.28
N ALA A 552 21.07 19.68 18.74
CA ALA A 552 21.70 19.78 17.41
C ALA A 552 23.07 19.08 17.30
N ALA A 553 23.72 18.81 18.43
CA ALA A 553 24.93 17.98 18.54
C ALA A 553 24.64 16.83 19.50
N PRO A 554 23.91 15.81 19.04
CA PRO A 554 23.39 14.79 19.93
C PRO A 554 24.45 13.83 20.44
N ALA A 555 24.27 13.41 21.69
CA ALA A 555 25.10 12.37 22.27
C ALA A 555 24.77 11.01 21.63
N PRO A 556 25.78 10.15 21.46
CA PRO A 556 25.65 8.85 20.81
C PRO A 556 24.91 7.78 21.66
N THR A 557 24.31 8.15 22.79
CA THR A 557 23.57 7.23 23.70
C THR A 557 22.45 7.97 24.42
N GLY A 558 21.47 8.49 23.68
CA GLY A 558 20.35 9.24 24.25
C GLY A 558 19.11 9.23 23.36
N THR A 559 18.27 10.25 23.53
CA THR A 559 17.09 10.48 22.70
C THR A 559 17.16 11.87 22.11
N VAL A 560 16.81 12.01 20.84
CA VAL A 560 16.72 13.30 20.15
C VAL A 560 15.33 13.52 19.62
N ASN A 561 14.89 14.77 19.58
CA ASN A 561 13.67 15.15 18.89
C ASN A 561 14.03 15.54 17.46
N VAL A 562 13.38 14.92 16.48
CA VAL A 562 13.47 15.30 15.07
C VAL A 562 12.16 15.94 14.68
N THR A 563 12.20 17.19 14.24
CA THR A 563 11.04 18.01 13.87
C THR A 563 11.12 18.38 12.40
N ALA A 564 9.99 18.36 11.69
CA ALA A 564 9.86 18.86 10.33
C ALA A 564 8.69 19.85 10.24
N THR A 565 8.87 20.92 9.46
CA THR A 565 7.81 21.88 9.12
C THR A 565 7.39 21.67 7.67
N VAL A 566 6.12 21.38 7.43
CA VAL A 566 5.59 21.15 6.09
C VAL A 566 4.75 22.35 5.68
N HIS A 567 5.03 22.93 4.51
CA HIS A 567 4.33 24.12 4.02
C HIS A 567 3.37 23.78 2.91
N ALA A 568 2.17 24.35 2.96
CA ALA A 568 1.17 24.29 1.92
C ALA A 568 1.05 25.64 1.21
N THR A 569 1.04 25.62 -0.12
CA THR A 569 0.78 26.81 -0.96
C THR A 569 -0.31 26.52 -1.97
N ASN A 570 -1.04 27.57 -2.33
CA ASN A 570 -2.17 27.56 -3.26
C ASN A 570 -3.34 26.62 -2.89
N GLY A 571 -3.33 26.02 -1.69
CA GLY A 571 -4.52 25.42 -1.08
C GLY A 571 -4.24 24.52 0.12
N THR A 572 -5.34 24.05 0.73
CA THR A 572 -5.31 23.19 1.92
C THR A 572 -4.97 21.75 1.57
N PHE A 573 -4.11 21.14 2.38
CA PHE A 573 -3.81 19.71 2.36
C PHE A 573 -4.30 19.06 3.65
N THR A 574 -4.76 17.81 3.56
CA THR A 574 -5.26 17.05 4.70
C THR A 574 -4.60 15.68 4.73
N PHE A 575 -4.40 15.12 5.92
CA PHE A 575 -3.77 13.81 6.10
C PHE A 575 -2.40 13.71 5.40
N VAL A 576 -1.56 14.74 5.60
CA VAL A 576 -0.20 14.73 5.07
C VAL A 576 0.65 13.84 5.97
N GLY A 577 1.11 12.72 5.43
CA GLY A 577 2.03 11.83 6.13
C GLY A 577 3.44 12.37 6.05
N VAL A 578 4.16 12.28 7.16
CA VAL A 578 5.53 12.77 7.28
C VAL A 578 6.36 11.66 7.93
N ASP A 579 7.20 11.03 7.13
CA ASP A 579 8.09 9.96 7.59
C ASP A 579 9.49 10.52 7.81
N PHE A 580 10.11 10.15 8.93
CA PHE A 580 11.46 10.52 9.31
C PHE A 580 12.37 9.30 9.23
N TRP A 581 13.56 9.45 8.64
CA TRP A 581 14.46 8.34 8.34
C TRP A 581 15.90 8.66 8.72
N ASP A 582 16.63 7.64 9.20
CA ASP A 582 18.07 7.65 9.37
C ASP A 582 18.72 6.99 8.15
N GLY A 583 19.32 7.82 7.30
CA GLY A 583 19.75 7.48 5.96
C GLY A 583 18.65 7.66 4.91
N MET A 584 19.05 7.66 3.64
CA MET A 584 18.14 7.86 2.52
C MET A 584 17.08 6.74 2.47
N PRO A 585 15.76 7.05 2.53
CA PRO A 585 14.70 6.04 2.55
C PRO A 585 14.81 5.09 1.35
N LEU A 586 15.10 5.68 0.18
CA LEU A 586 15.26 5.00 -1.10
C LEU A 586 16.45 4.02 -1.17
N ARG A 587 17.31 3.99 -0.15
CA ARG A 587 18.49 3.09 -0.05
C ARG A 587 18.48 2.23 1.21
N GLY A 588 17.30 1.98 1.78
CA GLY A 588 17.16 1.20 3.01
C GLY A 588 17.51 1.99 4.26
N GLY A 589 17.30 3.31 4.24
CA GLY A 589 17.31 4.12 5.44
C GLY A 589 16.36 3.56 6.50
N ARG A 590 16.75 3.66 7.76
CA ARG A 590 15.96 3.11 8.87
C ARG A 590 14.87 4.12 9.24
N LEU A 591 13.61 3.70 9.22
CA LEU A 591 12.51 4.56 9.69
C LEU A 591 12.76 4.92 11.17
N ILE A 592 12.77 6.22 11.45
CA ILE A 592 12.85 6.78 12.80
C ILE A 592 11.44 6.85 13.40
N GLY A 593 10.48 7.29 12.59
CA GLY A 593 9.06 7.35 12.97
C GLY A 593 8.24 8.17 11.97
N SER A 594 6.92 8.07 12.08
CA SER A 594 5.96 8.71 11.18
C SER A 594 4.98 9.60 11.94
N ARG A 595 4.49 10.65 11.28
CA ARG A 595 3.47 11.57 11.82
C ARG A 595 2.46 11.95 10.75
N VAL A 596 1.24 12.24 11.19
CA VAL A 596 0.19 12.86 10.37
C VAL A 596 0.15 14.33 10.67
N ILE A 597 -0.03 15.13 9.64
CA ILE A 597 -0.63 16.45 9.80
C ILE A 597 -2.08 16.37 9.32
N PRO A 598 -3.07 16.47 10.24
CA PRO A 598 -4.48 16.31 9.89
C PRO A 598 -4.93 17.31 8.83
N VAL A 599 -4.48 18.57 8.95
CA VAL A 599 -4.79 19.67 8.02
C VAL A 599 -3.60 20.63 8.00
N ILE A 600 -3.20 21.07 6.81
CA ILE A 600 -2.34 22.23 6.55
C ILE A 600 -3.15 23.19 5.68
N ALA A 601 -3.61 24.30 6.25
CA ALA A 601 -4.34 25.31 5.47
C ALA A 601 -3.43 25.93 4.40
N GLY A 602 -4.03 26.37 3.28
CA GLY A 602 -3.26 27.04 2.23
C GLY A 602 -2.50 28.26 2.73
N GLU A 603 -1.27 28.43 2.26
CA GLU A 603 -0.31 29.45 2.69
C GLU A 603 0.10 29.34 4.18
N GLN A 604 -0.05 28.17 4.80
CA GLN A 604 0.39 27.88 6.16
C GLN A 604 1.44 26.76 6.19
N GLY A 605 2.16 26.67 7.31
CA GLY A 605 3.05 25.56 7.60
C GLY A 605 2.71 24.92 8.94
N GLU A 606 2.82 23.60 9.02
CA GLU A 606 2.52 22.81 10.21
C GLU A 606 3.72 21.95 10.60
N THR A 607 3.91 21.78 11.91
CA THR A 607 5.10 21.10 12.46
C THR A 607 4.76 19.76 13.07
N VAL A 608 5.60 18.76 12.81
CA VAL A 608 5.52 17.44 13.42
C VAL A 608 6.85 17.02 14.00
N THR A 609 6.80 16.33 15.15
CA THR A 609 7.99 15.88 15.88
C THR A 609 7.93 14.39 16.20
N VAL A 610 9.03 13.68 15.96
CA VAL A 610 9.28 12.30 16.39
C VAL A 610 10.44 12.25 17.39
N GLN A 611 10.44 11.24 18.26
CA GLN A 611 11.55 10.95 19.15
C GLN A 611 12.38 9.82 18.57
N TRP A 612 13.70 10.01 18.49
CA TRP A 612 14.64 9.02 17.97
C TRP A 612 15.59 8.57 19.07
N SER A 613 15.65 7.27 19.33
CA SER A 613 16.72 6.67 20.15
C SER A 613 18.02 6.60 19.36
N THR A 614 19.04 7.26 19.88
CA THR A 614 20.37 7.38 19.25
C THR A 614 21.36 6.39 19.83
N GLU A 615 20.86 5.36 20.53
CA GLU A 615 21.64 4.20 20.93
C GLU A 615 22.32 3.62 19.68
N ASP A 616 23.65 3.60 19.70
CA ASP A 616 24.53 3.21 18.59
C ASP A 616 24.66 4.17 17.39
N ALA A 617 24.03 5.35 17.39
CA ALA A 617 24.30 6.39 16.39
C ALA A 617 25.72 6.96 16.58
N ARG A 618 26.58 6.83 15.57
CA ARG A 618 28.00 7.25 15.59
C ARG A 618 28.38 7.87 14.26
N GLY A 619 29.05 9.01 14.28
CA GLY A 619 29.49 9.69 13.07
C GLY A 619 28.38 10.52 12.44
N VAL A 620 28.46 10.72 11.12
CA VAL A 620 27.49 11.53 10.38
C VAL A 620 26.33 10.66 9.93
N HIS A 621 25.13 11.04 10.32
CA HIS A 621 23.87 10.45 9.88
C HIS A 621 23.14 11.45 8.99
N GLU A 622 22.49 10.97 7.94
CA GLU A 622 21.64 11.81 7.08
C GLU A 622 20.19 11.63 7.50
N ILE A 623 19.57 12.66 8.07
CA ILE A 623 18.18 12.58 8.49
C ILE A 623 17.30 13.01 7.33
N TRP A 624 16.58 12.07 6.76
CA TRP A 624 15.67 12.31 5.64
C TRP A 624 14.24 12.43 6.14
N VAL A 625 13.47 13.30 5.51
CA VAL A 625 12.04 13.46 5.76
C VAL A 625 11.30 13.41 4.43
N THR A 626 10.25 12.60 4.35
CA THR A 626 9.46 12.39 3.13
C THR A 626 7.98 12.67 3.39
N LEU A 627 7.30 13.26 2.41
CA LEU A 627 5.88 13.52 2.47
C LEU A 627 5.08 12.42 1.75
N LEU A 628 4.04 11.90 2.42
CA LEU A 628 2.99 11.08 1.84
C LEU A 628 1.76 11.98 1.62
N TYR A 629 1.29 12.11 0.38
CA TYR A 629 0.20 13.03 0.02
C TYR A 629 -0.68 12.43 -1.10
N ASN A 630 -1.82 13.05 -1.37
CA ASN A 630 -2.74 12.59 -2.40
C ASN A 630 -2.15 12.80 -3.83
N PRO A 631 -2.05 11.76 -4.68
CA PRO A 631 -1.47 11.87 -6.03
C PRO A 631 -2.22 12.81 -6.99
N ASP A 632 -3.46 13.24 -6.68
CA ASP A 632 -4.17 14.29 -7.45
C ASP A 632 -3.55 15.68 -7.29
N ASP A 633 -2.72 15.87 -6.27
CA ASP A 633 -2.00 17.12 -6.06
C ASP A 633 -0.70 17.07 -6.88
N GLN A 634 -0.70 17.73 -8.05
CA GLN A 634 0.50 17.81 -8.88
C GLN A 634 1.58 18.62 -8.17
N ILE A 635 2.65 17.96 -7.72
CA ILE A 635 3.78 18.59 -7.01
C ILE A 635 5.07 18.45 -7.83
N VAL A 636 5.79 19.56 -7.89
CA VAL A 636 7.12 19.70 -8.49
C VAL A 636 8.18 19.41 -7.43
N SER A 637 9.09 18.49 -7.72
CA SER A 637 10.43 18.19 -7.12
C SER A 637 10.73 18.18 -5.60
N ASP A 638 9.88 18.64 -4.69
CA ASP A 638 10.30 19.00 -3.32
C ASP A 638 9.51 18.25 -2.20
N ASN A 639 9.15 16.99 -2.44
CA ASN A 639 8.42 16.12 -1.50
C ASN A 639 9.31 15.34 -0.52
N TYR A 640 10.61 15.62 -0.52
CA TYR A 640 11.57 15.11 0.44
C TYR A 640 12.66 16.14 0.72
N ALA A 641 13.18 16.13 1.94
CA ALA A 641 14.34 16.91 2.33
C ALA A 641 15.25 16.06 3.21
N TYR A 642 16.52 16.45 3.32
CA TYR A 642 17.44 15.80 4.24
C TYR A 642 18.34 16.80 4.94
N LYS A 643 18.83 16.40 6.12
CA LYS A 643 19.75 17.18 6.93
C LYS A 643 20.82 16.26 7.53
N PRO A 644 22.11 16.50 7.25
CA PRO A 644 23.18 15.77 7.91
C PRO A 644 23.29 16.21 9.38
N VAL A 645 23.49 15.25 10.28
CA VAL A 645 23.69 15.45 11.71
C VAL A 645 24.90 14.66 12.17
N GLU A 646 25.83 15.31 12.84
CA GLU A 646 27.03 14.68 13.40
C GLU A 646 26.80 14.30 14.87
N PHE A 647 26.88 13.01 15.16
CA PHE A 647 26.85 12.48 16.51
C PHE A 647 28.23 12.58 17.14
N ALA A 648 28.32 13.21 18.33
CA ALA A 648 29.60 13.53 18.96
C ALA A 648 30.48 12.28 19.10
N PRO A 649 31.78 12.34 18.70
CA PRO A 649 32.69 11.22 18.87
C PRO A 649 32.94 10.92 20.35
N TYR A 650 33.15 9.65 20.70
CA TYR A 650 33.66 9.28 22.03
C TYR A 650 35.02 9.94 22.25
N HIS A 651 35.09 10.97 23.10
CA HIS A 651 36.37 11.43 23.62
C HIS A 651 36.91 10.35 24.57
N ILE A 652 37.82 9.51 24.09
CA ILE A 652 38.69 8.72 24.96
C ILE A 652 39.58 9.74 25.68
N TYR A 653 39.30 9.99 26.96
CA TYR A 653 40.24 10.68 27.85
C TYR A 653 41.51 9.83 27.94
N MET A 654 42.56 10.20 27.21
CA MET A 654 43.90 9.70 27.51
C MET A 654 44.41 10.48 28.73
N PRO A 655 44.69 9.82 29.87
CA PRO A 655 45.30 10.50 31.00
C PRO A 655 46.69 10.99 30.59
N ALA A 656 47.01 12.23 30.96
CA ALA A 656 48.32 12.83 30.70
C ALA A 656 49.44 11.91 31.22
N VAL A 657 50.25 11.40 30.30
CA VAL A 657 51.53 10.77 30.65
C VAL A 657 52.47 11.89 31.09
N LEU A 658 52.54 12.09 32.41
CA LEU A 658 53.60 12.84 33.06
C LEU A 658 54.93 12.14 32.75
N GLY A 659 55.89 12.90 32.25
CA GLY A 659 57.23 12.42 31.96
C GLY A 659 57.99 11.98 33.20
N GLN A 660 58.77 10.91 33.03
CA GLN A 660 60.19 10.86 33.39
C GLN A 660 60.95 10.13 32.29
#